data_AF-A0A430LMG5-F1
#
_entry.id   AF-A0A430LMG5-F1
#
_cell.length_a   1.000
_cell.length_b   1.000
_cell.length_c   1.000
_cell.angle_alpha   90.00
_cell.angle_beta   90.00
_cell.angle_gamma   90.00
#
_symmetry.space_group_name_H-M   'P 1'
#
loop_
_entity.id
_entity.type
_entity.pdbx_description
1 polymer ?
#
loop_
_entity_poly.entity_id
_entity_poly.type
_entity_poly.pdbx_seq_one_letter_code
_entity_poly.pdbx_strand_id
1 'polypeptide(L)'
;MSSAEVKNGHATNGHSQEKAPAPLKQQSKAAGQSNQKKEGALKSFKKLKVLSKRPLPTEMGDGSYRTVVNRPRLKDDLRRLRIKDLKTLLEIVKAKAKGETQQDDKTMIMERTIQIVAGLSDHSKVQEVLTNSFIDKLWNSLDHPPMLYMGDQYRFRQPDGSLNNPYLPRLGAARTPYSRSVRPKGMSLGAQPDPEAIFESVMARDGFKKNPNNVSSILWYWATIIIHDLFWTNLKDPNQNDSSSYLDLSPLYGSTVEARDSIRTFEDGLLKPDTFADKRLIGNPPGVCIILIMFNRFHNHVATNLADINEGGRFSKPGPNLDPEAAAAAWKKRDEELFETARLVTSGLYINITLIDYVRNIINLNRVDTTWTLDPRQEMGVSVGTKEGSESGTGNVVSAEFNLCYRWHSCISEMDDKWIQDFYVQLLGENYGAMDMRALMMALKKFEMSVPQDPAERTFGGFKRGKDGKFDDNELVDALATAIEQPGGAFGGRNVPRIMKPIEMLGIIRGRKWNLAGLNEFRKHFGLKAYDTFEEINSDPEIAESLRNLYQHPDYVELYPGLVAEEGKTPMVPGVGIAPTYTISRVVLSDAVALVRGDRYYTTDYHPRNLTNWGYKEVDYDLNINHGCVFYKLFIRAFPQHFTGNSVYAHYPMVIPSENRKILTDLKRADRFDFDRPSFTPVRINIVGYNAAKYILENQEIYKVCWDEGLGHLMGEGGRRFMLSGDGAFFTQQRKCMGALLYNDTWKSAIKSFYSMIAEKLLAEKSYKLAGKTQVDVVRDVGNLAHTHFVSRMFNLPLKTKENPKGIFSEQELYKILAVIFVCIFFDIDPAKSFPLRQGAREVAQALGKVVEMNVKLSNGIGMKGLFTGKANKDDPLAAYGVNMAKGLKRAGLSTEDIVWSQILPTAGAMVPNQAQVFAQTLDWYLSPAGEKYRPELHRIAALETGDETDALLLGYAMEGIRMAGTFGLYRKAESADVIEEDNGERVEVKAGDRVFVSFVSAAKDPNIFPNPEVVDPRRPLESYIHYGTGPHECLGRNISQVALTELFRALFRKKGLRRVAGAQGELKKVPRPGGFFVYMTEDWGSIWPFPTSMKVTWDGE
;
A
#
# COMPACT_ATOMS: atom_id res chain seq x y z
N MET A 1 17.97 40.68 -31.07
CA MET A 1 19.34 40.13 -31.17
C MET A 1 19.42 38.98 -30.17
N SER A 2 19.71 37.72 -30.49
CA SER A 2 19.99 37.03 -31.75
C SER A 2 19.16 35.74 -31.82
N SER A 3 18.81 35.35 -33.03
CA SER A 3 18.09 34.14 -33.43
C SER A 3 19.00 32.90 -33.40
N ALA A 4 18.47 31.75 -32.99
CA ALA A 4 19.00 30.44 -33.38
C ALA A 4 17.86 29.41 -33.47
N GLU A 5 17.49 29.08 -34.70
CA GLU A 5 16.63 27.96 -35.08
C GLU A 5 17.38 26.63 -34.89
N VAL A 6 16.72 25.60 -34.36
CA VAL A 6 17.21 24.21 -34.42
C VAL A 6 16.24 23.39 -35.26
N LYS A 7 16.71 22.98 -36.45
CA LYS A 7 16.06 22.00 -37.32
C LYS A 7 16.65 20.62 -37.09
N ASN A 8 15.77 19.63 -36.96
CA ASN A 8 16.05 18.19 -36.89
C ASN A 8 16.82 17.70 -38.14
N GLY A 9 17.95 17.02 -37.91
CA GLY A 9 18.71 16.30 -38.93
C GLY A 9 18.58 14.80 -38.74
N HIS A 10 17.91 14.14 -39.69
CA HIS A 10 17.98 12.68 -39.88
C HIS A 10 19.37 12.29 -40.40
N ALA A 11 20.03 11.35 -39.75
CA ALA A 11 21.27 10.74 -40.24
C ALA A 11 20.98 9.33 -40.78
N THR A 12 21.05 9.20 -42.10
CA THR A 12 21.13 7.95 -42.85
C THR A 12 22.59 7.52 -42.97
N ASN A 13 22.92 6.28 -42.60
CA ASN A 13 24.26 5.71 -42.79
C ASN A 13 24.55 5.50 -44.29
N GLY A 14 25.45 6.34 -44.83
CA GLY A 14 26.05 6.19 -46.15
C GLY A 14 27.39 5.46 -46.08
N HIS A 15 27.59 4.51 -47.00
CA HIS A 15 28.86 3.84 -47.28
C HIS A 15 29.95 4.84 -47.71
N SER A 16 31.11 4.80 -47.06
CA SER A 16 32.36 5.38 -47.57
C SER A 16 33.27 4.29 -48.15
N GLN A 17 33.64 4.43 -49.42
CA GLN A 17 34.76 3.72 -50.04
C GLN A 17 36.06 4.42 -49.67
N GLU A 18 37.08 3.67 -49.27
CA GLU A 18 38.48 4.13 -49.37
C GLU A 18 39.38 3.07 -50.01
N LYS A 19 40.30 3.58 -50.84
CA LYS A 19 41.33 2.87 -51.59
C LYS A 19 42.54 2.54 -50.71
N ALA A 20 43.26 1.52 -51.16
CA ALA A 20 44.44 0.84 -50.61
C ALA A 20 45.62 1.70 -50.10
N PRO A 21 46.51 1.06 -49.31
CA PRO A 21 47.94 1.28 -49.43
C PRO A 21 48.73 0.00 -49.84
N ALA A 22 49.94 0.26 -50.34
CA ALA A 22 50.90 -0.64 -50.99
C ALA A 22 51.74 -1.49 -49.99
N PRO A 23 52.57 -2.45 -50.46
CA PRO A 23 52.87 -3.72 -49.78
C PRO A 23 54.23 -3.77 -49.06
N LEU A 24 54.44 -4.76 -48.18
CA LEU A 24 55.76 -5.35 -47.91
C LEU A 24 55.68 -6.79 -47.35
N LYS A 25 56.72 -7.55 -47.68
CA LYS A 25 56.87 -9.02 -47.68
C LYS A 25 57.30 -9.60 -46.32
N GLN A 26 56.95 -10.89 -46.07
CA GLN A 26 57.88 -12.04 -45.88
C GLN A 26 57.12 -13.23 -45.24
N GLN A 27 56.94 -14.34 -45.96
CA GLN A 27 57.68 -15.62 -45.85
C GLN A 27 57.57 -16.36 -44.50
N SER A 28 56.87 -17.50 -44.45
CA SER A 28 57.55 -18.82 -44.56
C SER A 28 56.61 -20.04 -44.42
N LYS A 29 56.84 -20.99 -45.35
CA LYS A 29 56.82 -22.46 -45.28
C LYS A 29 55.60 -23.25 -44.72
N ALA A 30 54.81 -23.73 -45.68
CA ALA A 30 54.49 -25.15 -45.98
C ALA A 30 54.60 -26.24 -44.89
N ALA A 31 53.52 -27.03 -44.73
CA ALA A 31 53.50 -28.47 -45.03
C ALA A 31 52.09 -29.07 -44.83
N GLY A 32 51.67 -29.96 -45.74
CA GLY A 32 50.63 -30.96 -45.48
C GLY A 32 49.43 -30.97 -46.43
N GLN A 33 49.24 -32.12 -47.10
CA GLN A 33 48.02 -32.60 -47.79
C GLN A 33 47.96 -32.44 -49.32
N SER A 34 48.83 -33.22 -49.99
CA SER A 34 48.82 -33.52 -51.42
C SER A 34 47.73 -34.51 -51.88
N ASN A 35 46.48 -34.42 -51.36
CA ASN A 35 45.36 -35.22 -51.86
C ASN A 35 44.10 -34.42 -52.27
N GLN A 36 44.07 -33.09 -52.14
CA GLN A 36 42.96 -32.24 -52.62
C GLN A 36 43.13 -31.69 -54.06
N LYS A 37 44.31 -31.79 -54.68
CA LYS A 37 44.56 -31.18 -56.00
C LYS A 37 43.85 -31.86 -57.18
N LYS A 38 43.45 -33.14 -57.08
CA LYS A 38 42.75 -33.83 -58.18
C LYS A 38 41.24 -33.52 -58.23
N GLU A 39 40.58 -33.24 -57.11
CA GLU A 39 39.17 -32.77 -57.10
C GLU A 39 39.03 -31.29 -57.51
N GLY A 40 40.02 -30.45 -57.18
CA GLY A 40 40.05 -29.03 -57.56
C GLY A 40 40.14 -28.81 -59.07
N ALA A 41 40.90 -29.65 -59.79
CA ALA A 41 41.04 -29.55 -61.25
C ALA A 41 39.75 -29.91 -62.00
N LEU A 42 39.03 -30.95 -61.57
CA LEU A 42 37.74 -31.35 -62.17
C LEU A 42 36.62 -30.34 -61.88
N LYS A 43 36.55 -29.78 -60.65
CA LYS A 43 35.60 -28.71 -60.32
C LYS A 43 35.90 -27.41 -61.09
N SER A 44 37.19 -27.09 -61.32
CA SER A 44 37.63 -25.95 -62.12
C SER A 44 37.24 -26.07 -63.60
N PHE A 45 37.43 -27.26 -64.21
CA PHE A 45 37.03 -27.52 -65.61
C PHE A 45 35.50 -27.47 -65.82
N LYS A 46 34.71 -27.97 -64.86
CA LYS A 46 33.24 -27.83 -64.88
C LYS A 46 32.80 -26.36 -64.80
N LYS A 47 33.47 -25.55 -63.99
CA LYS A 47 33.21 -24.11 -63.85
C LYS A 47 33.56 -23.35 -65.14
N LEU A 48 34.69 -23.69 -65.78
CA LEU A 48 35.13 -23.13 -67.07
C LEU A 48 34.20 -23.50 -68.24
N LYS A 49 33.68 -24.74 -68.28
CA LYS A 49 32.71 -25.19 -69.30
C LYS A 49 31.35 -24.48 -69.16
N VAL A 50 30.96 -24.11 -67.95
CA VAL A 50 29.75 -23.29 -67.69
C VAL A 50 30.01 -21.81 -67.97
N LEU A 51 31.22 -21.30 -67.74
CA LEU A 51 31.66 -19.94 -68.11
C LEU A 51 31.69 -19.72 -69.63
N SER A 52 32.19 -20.69 -70.39
CA SER A 52 32.26 -20.66 -71.86
C SER A 52 30.90 -20.69 -72.56
N LYS A 53 29.84 -21.12 -71.88
CA LYS A 53 28.47 -21.23 -72.43
C LYS A 53 27.56 -20.05 -72.03
N ARG A 54 28.11 -18.98 -71.43
CA ARG A 54 27.33 -17.81 -71.05
C ARG A 54 27.07 -16.93 -72.29
N PRO A 55 25.85 -16.42 -72.49
CA PRO A 55 25.55 -15.46 -73.55
C PRO A 55 26.34 -14.16 -73.34
N LEU A 56 26.60 -13.38 -74.38
CA LEU A 56 27.32 -12.09 -74.24
C LEU A 56 26.59 -11.16 -73.24
N PRO A 57 27.31 -10.41 -72.38
CA PRO A 57 26.72 -9.53 -71.39
C PRO A 57 26.17 -8.25 -72.03
N THR A 58 25.05 -8.36 -72.74
CA THR A 58 24.41 -7.25 -73.47
C THR A 58 23.31 -6.55 -72.66
N GLU A 59 22.98 -7.04 -71.46
CA GLU A 59 21.91 -6.49 -70.60
C GLU A 59 22.34 -5.24 -69.83
N MET A 60 23.63 -5.05 -69.57
CA MET A 60 24.18 -3.90 -68.83
C MET A 60 25.06 -3.08 -69.78
N GLY A 61 24.96 -1.75 -69.74
CA GLY A 61 25.62 -0.85 -70.71
C GLY A 61 27.16 -0.79 -70.63
N ASP A 62 27.78 -1.47 -69.66
CA ASP A 62 29.22 -1.50 -69.42
C ASP A 62 29.88 -2.85 -69.79
N GLY A 63 29.11 -3.79 -70.37
CA GLY A 63 29.62 -5.12 -70.72
C GLY A 63 29.81 -6.05 -69.52
N SER A 64 29.24 -5.75 -68.37
CA SER A 64 29.22 -6.63 -67.19
C SER A 64 28.03 -7.59 -67.19
N TYR A 65 28.20 -8.79 -66.62
CA TYR A 65 27.10 -9.74 -66.46
C TYR A 65 26.21 -9.37 -65.26
N ARG A 66 24.90 -9.43 -65.44
CA ARG A 66 23.94 -9.30 -64.33
C ARG A 66 24.24 -10.34 -63.23
N THR A 67 24.50 -9.86 -62.02
CA THR A 67 24.75 -10.72 -60.85
C THR A 67 23.42 -11.13 -60.21
N VAL A 68 22.92 -12.33 -60.55
CA VAL A 68 21.75 -12.92 -59.88
C VAL A 68 22.23 -13.75 -58.68
N VAL A 69 21.88 -13.32 -57.46
CA VAL A 69 22.17 -14.08 -56.24
C VAL A 69 21.29 -15.34 -56.23
N ASN A 70 21.89 -16.50 -56.52
CA ASN A 70 21.18 -17.79 -56.47
C ASN A 70 20.94 -18.19 -55.02
N ARG A 71 19.69 -18.07 -54.54
CA ARG A 71 19.31 -18.54 -53.20
C ARG A 71 19.29 -20.08 -53.12
N PRO A 72 19.82 -20.70 -52.04
CA PRO A 72 19.71 -22.14 -51.79
C PRO A 72 18.25 -22.63 -51.81
N ARG A 73 18.00 -23.86 -52.26
CA ARG A 73 16.66 -24.46 -52.26
C ARG A 73 16.43 -25.19 -50.93
N LEU A 74 15.17 -25.41 -50.55
CA LEU A 74 14.79 -26.10 -49.30
C LEU A 74 15.48 -27.47 -49.11
N LYS A 75 15.73 -28.20 -50.21
CA LYS A 75 16.46 -29.48 -50.17
C LYS A 75 17.91 -29.36 -49.69
N ASP A 76 18.54 -28.20 -49.92
CA ASP A 76 19.93 -27.93 -49.55
C ASP A 76 20.02 -27.61 -48.06
N ASP A 77 18.98 -27.00 -47.48
CA ASP A 77 18.80 -26.78 -46.04
C ASP A 77 18.48 -28.09 -45.29
N LEU A 78 17.59 -28.92 -45.81
CA LEU A 78 17.22 -30.21 -45.21
C LEU A 78 18.41 -31.16 -45.04
N ARG A 79 19.41 -31.07 -45.92
CA ARG A 79 20.64 -31.89 -45.82
C ARG A 79 21.56 -31.46 -44.68
N ARG A 80 21.39 -30.26 -44.12
CA ARG A 80 22.23 -29.70 -43.06
C ARG A 80 21.59 -29.79 -41.66
N LEU A 81 20.28 -30.07 -41.58
CA LEU A 81 19.56 -30.23 -40.31
C LEU A 81 19.76 -31.63 -39.71
N ARG A 82 20.03 -31.71 -38.41
CA ARG A 82 20.11 -32.97 -37.63
C ARG A 82 18.76 -33.28 -36.97
N ILE A 83 18.55 -34.52 -36.52
CA ILE A 83 17.31 -34.94 -35.82
C ILE A 83 17.03 -34.07 -34.57
N LYS A 84 18.07 -33.71 -33.83
CA LYS A 84 17.95 -32.82 -32.66
C LYS A 84 17.51 -31.39 -33.03
N ASP A 85 17.83 -30.95 -34.25
CA ASP A 85 17.46 -29.63 -34.77
C ASP A 85 15.96 -29.62 -35.11
N LEU A 86 15.43 -30.71 -35.66
CA LEU A 86 13.97 -30.91 -35.88
C LEU A 86 13.19 -30.94 -34.56
N LYS A 87 13.72 -31.60 -33.52
CA LYS A 87 13.11 -31.59 -32.18
C LYS A 87 13.04 -30.19 -31.60
N THR A 88 14.11 -29.40 -31.74
CA THR A 88 14.17 -28.01 -31.27
C THR A 88 13.17 -27.12 -32.04
N LEU A 89 13.06 -27.28 -33.36
CA LEU A 89 12.05 -26.56 -34.15
C LEU A 89 10.62 -26.90 -33.71
N LEU A 90 10.34 -28.18 -33.41
CA LEU A 90 9.04 -28.61 -32.88
C LEU A 90 8.75 -28.02 -31.51
N GLU A 91 9.74 -27.92 -30.62
CA GLU A 91 9.63 -27.27 -29.31
C GLU A 91 9.28 -25.77 -29.47
N ILE A 92 9.97 -25.06 -30.37
CA ILE A 92 9.70 -23.63 -30.68
C ILE A 92 8.27 -23.43 -31.21
N VAL A 93 7.83 -24.30 -32.13
CA VAL A 93 6.48 -24.23 -32.71
C VAL A 93 5.41 -24.54 -31.64
N LYS A 94 5.65 -25.55 -30.79
CA LYS A 94 4.72 -25.88 -29.68
C LYS A 94 4.61 -24.73 -28.69
N ALA A 95 5.72 -24.12 -28.29
CA ALA A 95 5.74 -22.96 -27.40
C ALA A 95 4.91 -21.80 -28.00
N LYS A 96 5.13 -21.49 -29.28
CA LYS A 96 4.37 -20.46 -30.00
C LYS A 96 2.88 -20.78 -30.10
N ALA A 97 2.51 -22.03 -30.37
CA ALA A 97 1.12 -22.46 -30.47
C ALA A 97 0.38 -22.42 -29.12
N LYS A 98 1.08 -22.68 -28.02
CA LYS A 98 0.56 -22.55 -26.66
C LYS A 98 0.52 -21.10 -26.16
N GLY A 99 1.09 -20.16 -26.90
CA GLY A 99 1.20 -18.77 -26.46
C GLY A 99 2.16 -18.60 -25.27
N GLU A 100 3.16 -19.48 -25.13
CA GLU A 100 4.20 -19.35 -24.10
C GLU A 100 5.02 -18.07 -24.39
N THR A 101 4.91 -17.08 -23.50
CA THR A 101 5.63 -15.80 -23.58
C THR A 101 6.93 -15.80 -22.78
N GLN A 102 7.01 -16.65 -21.74
CA GLN A 102 8.21 -16.86 -20.93
C GLN A 102 8.91 -18.15 -21.33
N GLN A 103 10.25 -18.13 -21.33
CA GLN A 103 11.08 -19.25 -21.77
C GLN A 103 12.04 -19.67 -20.65
N ASP A 104 12.13 -20.98 -20.38
CA ASP A 104 13.14 -21.55 -19.48
C ASP A 104 14.50 -21.59 -20.19
N ASP A 105 15.42 -20.73 -19.77
CA ASP A 105 16.77 -20.60 -20.33
C ASP A 105 17.61 -21.87 -20.14
N LYS A 106 17.34 -22.69 -19.11
CA LYS A 106 18.01 -23.98 -18.89
C LYS A 106 17.78 -24.97 -20.03
N THR A 107 16.73 -24.78 -20.83
CA THR A 107 16.47 -25.59 -22.02
C THR A 107 17.41 -25.28 -23.19
N MET A 108 18.17 -24.19 -23.12
CA MET A 108 19.10 -23.73 -24.17
C MET A 108 18.45 -23.60 -25.56
N ILE A 109 17.13 -23.36 -25.63
CA ILE A 109 16.41 -23.28 -26.91
C ILE A 109 16.95 -22.14 -27.79
N MET A 110 17.39 -21.03 -27.17
CA MET A 110 18.00 -19.91 -27.90
C MET A 110 19.29 -20.34 -28.58
N GLU A 111 20.21 -20.96 -27.85
CA GLU A 111 21.50 -21.45 -28.33
C GLU A 111 21.32 -22.55 -29.37
N ARG A 112 20.34 -23.45 -29.15
CA ARG A 112 19.97 -24.47 -30.15
C ARG A 112 19.42 -23.83 -31.43
N THR A 113 18.66 -22.73 -31.34
CA THR A 113 18.20 -21.96 -32.51
C THR A 113 19.38 -21.33 -33.24
N ILE A 114 20.34 -20.73 -32.52
CA ILE A 114 21.56 -20.16 -33.11
C ILE A 114 22.36 -21.25 -33.83
N GLN A 115 22.51 -22.45 -33.25
CA GLN A 115 23.18 -23.58 -33.91
C GLN A 115 22.49 -23.99 -35.22
N ILE A 116 21.15 -23.93 -35.27
CA ILE A 116 20.38 -24.22 -36.48
C ILE A 116 20.65 -23.13 -37.53
N VAL A 117 20.49 -21.85 -37.17
CA VAL A 117 20.70 -20.72 -38.08
C VAL A 117 22.12 -20.70 -38.66
N ALA A 118 23.13 -20.94 -37.83
CA ALA A 118 24.53 -21.00 -38.23
C ALA A 118 24.86 -22.21 -39.11
N GLY A 119 24.10 -23.31 -39.00
CA GLY A 119 24.29 -24.52 -39.80
C GLY A 119 23.63 -24.48 -41.18
N LEU A 120 22.68 -23.57 -41.42
CA LEU A 120 21.95 -23.44 -42.68
C LEU A 120 22.82 -22.81 -43.79
N SER A 121 22.34 -22.86 -45.04
CA SER A 121 23.06 -22.26 -46.16
C SER A 121 22.88 -20.74 -46.18
N ASP A 122 23.94 -19.99 -46.43
CA ASP A 122 23.89 -18.52 -46.55
C ASP A 122 22.79 -18.09 -47.54
N HIS A 123 21.98 -17.11 -47.14
CA HIS A 123 20.87 -16.54 -47.93
C HIS A 123 19.75 -17.55 -48.25
N SER A 124 19.63 -18.63 -47.49
CA SER A 124 18.46 -19.51 -47.60
C SER A 124 17.24 -18.86 -46.95
N LYS A 125 16.04 -19.15 -47.47
CA LYS A 125 14.78 -18.59 -46.93
C LYS A 125 14.55 -19.01 -45.48
N VAL A 126 14.93 -20.23 -45.11
CA VAL A 126 14.75 -20.74 -43.74
C VAL A 126 15.72 -20.03 -42.78
N GLN A 127 16.96 -19.82 -43.20
CA GLN A 127 17.94 -19.05 -42.44
C GLN A 127 17.46 -17.62 -42.24
N GLU A 128 17.03 -16.93 -43.31
CA GLU A 128 16.51 -15.56 -43.24
C GLU A 128 15.31 -15.44 -42.28
N VAL A 129 14.33 -16.35 -42.37
CA VAL A 129 13.14 -16.32 -41.49
C VAL A 129 13.52 -16.53 -40.03
N LEU A 130 14.39 -17.50 -39.73
CA LEU A 130 14.83 -17.76 -38.35
C LEU A 130 15.69 -16.60 -37.82
N THR A 131 16.57 -16.04 -38.63
CA THR A 131 17.39 -14.87 -38.28
C THR A 131 16.52 -13.65 -38.01
N ASN A 132 15.58 -13.31 -38.90
CA ASN A 132 14.69 -12.17 -38.69
C ASN A 132 13.81 -12.38 -37.46
N SER A 133 13.23 -13.57 -37.30
CA SER A 133 12.47 -13.91 -36.09
C SER A 133 13.33 -13.84 -34.83
N PHE A 134 14.63 -14.10 -34.91
CA PHE A 134 15.55 -14.00 -33.77
C PHE A 134 15.90 -12.56 -33.46
N ILE A 135 16.19 -11.75 -34.49
CA ILE A 135 16.44 -10.30 -34.38
C ILE A 135 15.21 -9.60 -33.80
N ASP A 136 14.00 -9.87 -34.30
CA ASP A 136 12.76 -9.27 -33.79
C ASP A 136 12.56 -9.56 -32.30
N LYS A 137 12.86 -10.78 -31.85
CA LYS A 137 12.79 -11.14 -30.43
C LYS A 137 13.79 -10.36 -29.58
N LEU A 138 15.04 -10.26 -30.04
CA LEU A 138 16.08 -9.54 -29.31
C LEU A 138 15.81 -8.02 -29.30
N TRP A 139 15.36 -7.47 -30.42
CA TRP A 139 14.99 -6.06 -30.55
C TRP A 139 13.84 -5.70 -29.61
N ASN A 140 12.74 -6.46 -29.64
CA ASN A 140 11.58 -6.21 -28.77
C ASN A 140 11.80 -6.62 -27.29
N SER A 141 12.99 -7.12 -26.93
CA SER A 141 13.34 -7.35 -25.52
C SER A 141 13.79 -6.08 -24.80
N LEU A 142 14.03 -4.99 -25.55
CA LEU A 142 14.42 -3.69 -25.02
C LEU A 142 13.40 -2.63 -25.48
N ASP A 143 13.13 -1.67 -24.59
CA ASP A 143 12.27 -0.53 -24.92
C ASP A 143 12.98 0.43 -25.88
N HIS A 144 12.27 0.80 -26.95
CA HIS A 144 12.77 1.66 -28.01
C HIS A 144 11.75 2.76 -28.34
N PRO A 145 11.88 3.97 -27.76
CA PRO A 145 12.98 4.42 -26.91
C PRO A 145 12.75 4.06 -25.40
N PRO A 146 13.81 3.94 -24.56
CA PRO A 146 13.69 3.50 -23.15
C PRO A 146 12.90 4.45 -22.22
N MET A 147 11.85 3.99 -21.52
CA MET A 147 11.02 4.89 -20.70
C MET A 147 11.55 5.19 -19.29
N LEU A 148 12.53 4.42 -18.80
CA LEU A 148 13.05 4.54 -17.43
C LEU A 148 14.40 5.26 -17.41
N TYR A 149 14.48 6.35 -16.65
CA TYR A 149 15.66 7.22 -16.54
C TYR A 149 16.12 7.42 -15.09
N MET A 150 17.43 7.62 -14.92
CA MET A 150 18.07 7.90 -13.63
C MET A 150 18.22 9.40 -13.40
N GLY A 151 18.08 9.84 -12.15
CA GLY A 151 18.26 11.24 -11.71
C GLY A 151 17.03 11.82 -11.00
N ASP A 152 17.24 12.77 -10.09
CA ASP A 152 16.18 13.29 -9.21
C ASP A 152 15.00 13.90 -9.99
N GLN A 153 15.28 14.53 -11.14
CA GLN A 153 14.26 15.10 -12.03
C GLN A 153 13.30 14.06 -12.64
N TYR A 154 13.73 12.80 -12.73
CA TYR A 154 12.89 11.68 -13.20
C TYR A 154 12.32 10.88 -12.03
N ARG A 155 12.96 10.91 -10.86
CA ARG A 155 12.49 10.19 -9.67
C ARG A 155 11.20 10.77 -9.08
N PHE A 156 11.03 12.09 -9.16
CA PHE A 156 9.93 12.82 -8.52
C PHE A 156 9.08 13.58 -9.53
N ARG A 157 7.81 13.82 -9.18
CA ARG A 157 6.88 14.62 -9.98
C ARG A 157 7.33 16.07 -10.00
N GLN A 158 7.50 16.65 -11.19
CA GLN A 158 7.77 18.09 -11.30
C GLN A 158 6.55 18.90 -10.82
N PRO A 159 6.74 20.08 -10.20
CA PRO A 159 5.63 20.89 -9.70
C PRO A 159 4.60 21.27 -10.78
N ASP A 160 5.03 21.46 -12.04
CA ASP A 160 4.15 21.76 -13.16
C ASP A 160 3.66 20.50 -13.92
N GLY A 161 4.01 19.30 -13.45
CA GLY A 161 3.68 18.04 -14.13
C GLY A 161 4.54 17.69 -15.35
N SER A 162 5.57 18.49 -15.67
CA SER A 162 6.53 18.16 -16.74
C SER A 162 7.34 16.90 -16.44
N LEU A 163 8.00 16.34 -17.47
CA LEU A 163 8.83 15.12 -17.41
C LEU A 163 8.09 13.84 -16.97
N ASN A 164 6.76 13.86 -16.94
CA ASN A 164 5.96 12.64 -16.82
C ASN A 164 6.16 11.73 -18.05
N ASN A 165 6.26 12.31 -19.24
CA ASN A 165 6.84 11.62 -20.39
C ASN A 165 8.27 12.14 -20.62
N PRO A 166 9.33 11.33 -20.41
CA PRO A 166 10.72 11.75 -20.63
C PRO A 166 11.04 12.14 -22.08
N TYR A 167 10.33 11.58 -23.07
CA TYR A 167 10.48 11.90 -24.49
C TYR A 167 9.76 13.16 -24.93
N LEU A 168 8.65 13.47 -24.27
CA LEU A 168 7.86 14.65 -24.49
C LEU A 168 7.73 15.43 -23.17
N PRO A 169 8.81 16.11 -22.71
CA PRO A 169 8.86 16.70 -21.37
C PRO A 169 7.73 17.66 -21.01
N ARG A 170 7.13 18.35 -21.99
CA ARG A 170 6.04 19.31 -21.80
C ARG A 170 4.65 18.69 -21.95
N LEU A 171 4.54 17.40 -22.30
CA LEU A 171 3.26 16.71 -22.43
C LEU A 171 2.56 16.72 -21.07
N GLY A 172 1.34 17.26 -21.03
CA GLY A 172 0.52 17.34 -19.84
C GLY A 172 0.97 18.35 -18.78
N ALA A 173 2.03 19.12 -19.04
CA ALA A 173 2.49 20.14 -18.09
C ALA A 173 1.49 21.30 -17.96
N ALA A 174 1.47 21.95 -16.80
CA ALA A 174 0.72 23.17 -16.59
C ALA A 174 1.16 24.29 -17.55
N ARG A 175 0.23 25.22 -17.80
CA ARG A 175 0.33 26.31 -18.78
C ARG A 175 0.65 25.80 -20.18
N THR A 176 -0.07 24.75 -20.59
CA THR A 176 -0.06 24.24 -21.96
C THR A 176 -1.48 24.22 -22.54
N PRO A 177 -1.65 24.26 -23.87
CA PRO A 177 -2.97 24.23 -24.50
C PRO A 177 -3.75 22.96 -24.19
N TYR A 178 -5.07 23.08 -24.02
CA TYR A 178 -5.97 21.92 -24.03
C TYR A 178 -5.85 21.15 -25.36
N SER A 179 -5.92 19.82 -25.28
CA SER A 179 -6.04 18.98 -26.46
C SER A 179 -7.48 19.00 -27.01
N ARG A 180 -7.69 18.39 -28.17
CA ARG A 180 -9.02 18.07 -28.71
C ARG A 180 -9.14 16.57 -28.86
N SER A 181 -10.21 16.00 -28.32
CA SER A 181 -10.51 14.58 -28.52
C SER A 181 -11.20 14.37 -29.88
N VAL A 182 -12.05 15.32 -30.31
CA VAL A 182 -12.90 15.13 -31.48
C VAL A 182 -12.63 16.22 -32.52
N ARG A 183 -12.47 15.79 -33.78
CA ARG A 183 -12.43 16.71 -34.92
C ARG A 183 -13.86 17.17 -35.24
N PRO A 184 -14.21 18.46 -35.10
CA PRO A 184 -15.50 18.97 -35.56
C PRO A 184 -15.57 18.91 -37.09
N LYS A 185 -16.67 18.39 -37.64
CA LYS A 185 -16.90 18.19 -39.08
C LYS A 185 -18.28 18.71 -39.53
N GLY A 186 -19.29 18.68 -38.66
CA GLY A 186 -20.66 19.08 -38.94
C GLY A 186 -20.81 20.60 -39.07
N MET A 187 -21.82 21.03 -39.83
CA MET A 187 -22.25 22.42 -39.83
C MET A 187 -23.07 22.69 -38.56
N SER A 188 -22.82 23.82 -37.90
CA SER A 188 -23.65 24.29 -36.79
C SER A 188 -24.74 25.24 -37.27
N LEU A 189 -25.73 25.51 -36.42
CA LEU A 189 -26.67 26.60 -36.65
C LEU A 189 -25.90 27.93 -36.77
N GLY A 190 -26.21 28.70 -37.81
CA GLY A 190 -25.63 30.04 -38.01
C GLY A 190 -26.01 31.02 -36.90
N ALA A 191 -27.22 30.88 -36.34
CA ALA A 191 -27.68 31.58 -35.15
C ALA A 191 -27.88 30.54 -34.04
N GLN A 192 -26.92 30.45 -33.11
CA GLN A 192 -27.01 29.52 -31.98
C GLN A 192 -28.05 30.02 -30.95
N PRO A 193 -28.73 29.12 -30.22
CA PRO A 193 -29.72 29.54 -29.23
C PRO A 193 -29.10 30.36 -28.11
N ASP A 194 -29.90 31.21 -27.47
CA ASP A 194 -29.43 32.00 -26.34
C ASP A 194 -29.05 31.08 -25.14
N PRO A 195 -27.87 31.26 -24.51
CA PRO A 195 -27.45 30.42 -23.38
C PRO A 195 -28.40 30.44 -22.17
N GLU A 196 -29.07 31.56 -21.89
CA GLU A 196 -30.04 31.64 -20.80
C GLU A 196 -31.32 30.87 -21.16
N ALA A 197 -31.79 30.96 -22.40
CA ALA A 197 -32.91 30.14 -22.88
C ALA A 197 -32.61 28.64 -22.81
N ILE A 198 -31.38 28.22 -23.13
CA ILE A 198 -30.95 26.82 -22.96
C ILE A 198 -30.99 26.42 -21.48
N PHE A 199 -30.44 27.27 -20.59
CA PHE A 199 -30.39 26.95 -19.16
C PHE A 199 -31.80 26.78 -18.58
N GLU A 200 -32.70 27.75 -18.81
CA GLU A 200 -34.04 27.75 -18.23
C GLU A 200 -34.94 26.62 -18.76
N SER A 201 -34.74 26.17 -20.00
CA SER A 201 -35.61 25.16 -20.62
C SER A 201 -35.20 23.72 -20.27
N VAL A 202 -33.90 23.42 -20.22
CA VAL A 202 -33.41 22.03 -20.11
C VAL A 202 -32.43 21.76 -18.97
N MET A 203 -31.86 22.78 -18.31
CA MET A 203 -30.87 22.58 -17.23
C MET A 203 -31.40 22.91 -15.83
N ALA A 204 -32.13 24.01 -15.69
CA ALA A 204 -32.52 24.60 -14.42
C ALA A 204 -33.33 23.63 -13.54
N ARG A 205 -32.96 23.54 -12.26
CA ARG A 205 -33.67 22.75 -11.25
C ARG A 205 -35.03 23.37 -10.94
N ASP A 206 -36.08 22.59 -11.15
CA ASP A 206 -37.45 22.93 -10.71
C ASP A 206 -37.82 22.24 -9.38
N GLY A 207 -37.10 21.18 -9.04
CA GLY A 207 -37.14 20.49 -7.75
C GLY A 207 -35.93 19.55 -7.61
N PHE A 208 -35.47 19.31 -6.38
CA PHE A 208 -34.30 18.47 -6.16
C PHE A 208 -34.59 17.00 -6.49
N LYS A 209 -33.93 16.47 -7.53
CA LYS A 209 -33.92 15.04 -7.84
C LYS A 209 -32.65 14.44 -7.27
N LYS A 210 -32.78 13.67 -6.19
CA LYS A 210 -31.63 12.97 -5.58
C LYS A 210 -31.14 11.82 -6.45
N ASN A 211 -29.85 11.46 -6.29
CA ASN A 211 -29.28 10.31 -6.95
C ASN A 211 -30.02 9.01 -6.56
N PRO A 212 -30.39 8.15 -7.53
CA PRO A 212 -31.24 6.98 -7.26
C PRO A 212 -30.57 5.90 -6.40
N ASN A 213 -29.22 5.87 -6.34
CA ASN A 213 -28.49 4.94 -5.48
C ASN A 213 -28.05 5.55 -4.14
N ASN A 214 -28.54 6.75 -3.80
CA ASN A 214 -28.20 7.51 -2.58
C ASN A 214 -26.68 7.62 -2.35
N VAL A 215 -25.92 7.90 -3.41
CA VAL A 215 -24.51 8.29 -3.26
C VAL A 215 -24.45 9.61 -2.48
N SER A 216 -23.51 9.72 -1.55
CA SER A 216 -23.39 10.87 -0.66
C SER A 216 -22.71 12.05 -1.34
N SER A 217 -22.73 13.21 -0.68
CA SER A 217 -22.03 14.42 -1.13
C SER A 217 -20.52 14.23 -1.20
N ILE A 218 -19.94 13.30 -0.43
CA ILE A 218 -18.51 12.98 -0.46
C ILE A 218 -18.05 12.47 -1.82
N LEU A 219 -18.88 11.70 -2.53
CA LEU A 219 -18.55 11.24 -3.89
C LEU A 219 -18.32 12.44 -4.83
N TRP A 220 -19.14 13.47 -4.69
CA TRP A 220 -19.05 14.68 -5.50
C TRP A 220 -17.93 15.61 -5.04
N TYR A 221 -17.63 15.67 -3.73
CA TYR A 221 -16.44 16.38 -3.25
C TYR A 221 -15.15 15.77 -3.78
N TRP A 222 -15.08 14.44 -3.84
CA TRP A 222 -13.96 13.74 -4.48
C TRP A 222 -13.86 14.08 -5.97
N ALA A 223 -15.00 14.11 -6.68
CA ALA A 223 -15.05 14.54 -8.07
C ALA A 223 -14.57 16.00 -8.23
N THR A 224 -14.97 16.92 -7.36
CA THR A 224 -14.50 18.31 -7.36
C THR A 224 -12.98 18.41 -7.20
N ILE A 225 -12.38 17.58 -6.34
CA ILE A 225 -10.91 17.53 -6.19
C ILE A 225 -10.25 17.05 -7.48
N ILE A 226 -10.73 15.96 -8.08
CA ILE A 226 -10.23 15.46 -9.39
C ILE A 226 -10.36 16.54 -10.46
N ILE A 227 -11.49 17.24 -10.51
CA ILE A 227 -11.73 18.31 -11.50
C ILE A 227 -10.74 19.45 -11.32
N HIS A 228 -10.48 19.88 -10.09
CA HIS A 228 -9.54 20.95 -9.80
C HIS A 228 -8.08 20.53 -10.01
N ASP A 229 -7.78 19.24 -9.88
CA ASP A 229 -6.48 18.64 -10.19
C ASP A 229 -6.18 18.70 -11.70
N LEU A 230 -7.21 18.45 -12.52
CA LEU A 230 -7.05 18.34 -13.97
C LEU A 230 -7.34 19.65 -14.72
N PHE A 231 -8.18 20.52 -14.18
CA PHE A 231 -8.73 21.65 -14.92
C PHE A 231 -8.61 22.99 -14.18
N TRP A 232 -7.89 23.90 -14.81
CA TRP A 232 -7.87 25.31 -14.50
C TRP A 232 -7.69 26.12 -15.78
N THR A 233 -8.79 26.50 -16.42
CA THR A 233 -8.71 27.30 -17.65
C THR A 233 -8.10 28.67 -17.34
N ASN A 234 -7.02 29.02 -18.05
CA ASN A 234 -6.29 30.26 -17.80
C ASN A 234 -7.15 31.48 -18.16
N LEU A 235 -7.13 32.50 -17.29
CA LEU A 235 -7.97 33.69 -17.45
C LEU A 235 -7.52 34.61 -18.59
N LYS A 236 -6.21 34.62 -18.90
CA LYS A 236 -5.61 35.47 -19.95
C LYS A 236 -5.66 34.79 -21.32
N ASP A 237 -5.30 33.51 -21.39
CA ASP A 237 -5.43 32.67 -22.58
C ASP A 237 -6.32 31.45 -22.27
N PRO A 238 -7.64 31.54 -22.54
CA PRO A 238 -8.57 30.47 -22.24
C PRO A 238 -8.38 29.19 -23.04
N ASN A 239 -7.38 29.09 -23.91
CA ASN A 239 -7.02 27.83 -24.56
C ASN A 239 -6.02 27.00 -23.73
N GLN A 240 -5.43 27.59 -22.68
CA GLN A 240 -4.45 26.92 -21.83
C GLN A 240 -5.06 26.44 -20.51
N ASN A 241 -4.45 25.38 -19.98
CA ASN A 241 -4.70 24.83 -18.66
C ASN A 241 -3.59 25.27 -17.69
N ASP A 242 -3.94 25.95 -16.60
CA ASP A 242 -3.01 26.35 -15.52
C ASP A 242 -2.70 25.20 -14.54
N SER A 243 -3.48 24.12 -14.57
CA SER A 243 -3.18 22.85 -13.89
C SER A 243 -2.40 21.91 -14.81
N SER A 244 -1.72 20.91 -14.22
CA SER A 244 -1.20 19.79 -15.00
C SER A 244 -2.36 18.93 -15.52
N SER A 245 -2.08 18.04 -16.48
CA SER A 245 -3.05 17.07 -17.02
C SER A 245 -2.97 15.71 -16.30
N TYR A 246 -2.41 15.69 -15.10
CA TYR A 246 -2.14 14.49 -14.33
C TYR A 246 -2.92 14.51 -13.01
N LEU A 247 -3.26 13.33 -12.51
CA LEU A 247 -3.86 13.19 -11.18
C LEU A 247 -2.76 13.29 -10.11
N ASP A 248 -2.10 14.44 -9.97
CA ASP A 248 -0.93 14.63 -9.11
C ASP A 248 -1.23 15.30 -7.76
N LEU A 249 -2.53 15.46 -7.44
CA LEU A 249 -3.04 16.11 -6.24
C LEU A 249 -2.54 17.57 -6.13
N SER A 250 -2.45 18.27 -7.26
CA SER A 250 -2.14 19.69 -7.34
C SER A 250 -3.10 20.60 -6.54
N PRO A 251 -4.35 20.24 -6.18
CA PRO A 251 -5.12 21.03 -5.23
C PRO A 251 -4.42 21.19 -3.87
N LEU A 252 -3.71 20.16 -3.42
CA LEU A 252 -2.88 20.21 -2.22
C LEU A 252 -1.52 20.86 -2.49
N TYR A 253 -0.80 20.38 -3.50
CA TYR A 253 0.62 20.71 -3.72
C TYR A 253 0.88 21.88 -4.67
N GLY A 254 -0.10 22.33 -5.43
CA GLY A 254 0.03 23.36 -6.46
C GLY A 254 0.63 22.84 -7.78
N SER A 255 0.47 23.66 -8.83
CA SER A 255 0.99 23.38 -10.18
C SER A 255 2.20 24.24 -10.56
N THR A 256 2.81 24.92 -9.59
CA THR A 256 4.04 25.71 -9.76
C THR A 256 4.96 25.55 -8.55
N VAL A 257 6.23 25.89 -8.72
CA VAL A 257 7.21 25.89 -7.62
C VAL A 257 6.75 26.82 -6.49
N GLU A 258 6.27 28.03 -6.81
CA GLU A 258 5.83 29.00 -5.82
C GLU A 258 4.61 28.51 -5.02
N ALA A 259 3.64 27.90 -5.70
CA ALA A 259 2.46 27.34 -5.04
C ALA A 259 2.84 26.18 -4.11
N ARG A 260 3.71 25.28 -4.56
CA ARG A 260 4.25 24.17 -3.76
C ARG A 260 5.03 24.65 -2.56
N ASP A 261 5.92 25.61 -2.76
CA ASP A 261 6.79 26.13 -1.71
C ASP A 261 5.98 26.92 -0.67
N SER A 262 4.85 27.53 -1.05
CA SER A 262 3.98 28.28 -0.13
C SER A 262 3.33 27.43 0.97
N ILE A 263 3.16 26.13 0.75
CA ILE A 263 2.54 25.18 1.68
C ILE A 263 3.56 24.37 2.49
N ARG A 264 4.86 24.51 2.21
CA ARG A 264 5.93 23.77 2.89
C ARG A 264 6.43 24.49 4.13
N THR A 265 6.90 23.71 5.10
CA THR A 265 7.68 24.19 6.24
C THR A 265 9.18 24.28 5.92
N PHE A 266 9.64 23.51 4.92
CA PHE A 266 11.06 23.25 4.64
C PHE A 266 11.81 22.56 5.78
N GLU A 267 11.08 21.89 6.67
CA GLU A 267 11.61 21.08 7.76
C GLU A 267 11.02 19.67 7.71
N ASP A 268 11.88 18.65 7.71
CA ASP A 268 11.49 17.22 7.71
C ASP A 268 10.51 16.81 6.59
N GLY A 269 10.47 17.56 5.50
CA GLY A 269 9.57 17.34 4.37
C GLY A 269 8.11 17.69 4.67
N LEU A 270 7.82 18.41 5.75
CA LEU A 270 6.46 18.65 6.23
C LEU A 270 5.74 19.81 5.52
N LEU A 271 4.42 19.68 5.42
CA LEU A 271 3.50 20.76 5.06
C LEU A 271 3.11 21.59 6.29
N LYS A 272 2.85 22.88 6.08
CA LYS A 272 2.24 23.75 7.08
C LYS A 272 0.88 23.15 7.50
N PRO A 273 0.53 23.13 8.80
CA PRO A 273 -0.68 22.47 9.29
C PRO A 273 -1.97 22.95 8.59
N ASP A 274 -2.77 21.99 8.14
CA ASP A 274 -4.09 22.21 7.55
C ASP A 274 -4.10 23.27 6.42
N THR A 275 -3.09 23.22 5.55
CA THR A 275 -2.97 24.10 4.36
C THR A 275 -3.04 23.32 3.06
N PHE A 276 -3.48 23.99 1.99
CA PHE A 276 -3.48 23.49 0.62
C PHE A 276 -3.27 24.64 -0.37
N ALA A 277 -2.72 24.32 -1.54
CA ALA A 277 -2.28 25.32 -2.51
C ALA A 277 -3.44 26.00 -3.24
N ASP A 278 -4.42 25.23 -3.75
CA ASP A 278 -5.49 25.76 -4.61
C ASP A 278 -6.57 26.51 -3.81
N LYS A 279 -6.43 27.83 -3.75
CA LYS A 279 -7.36 28.71 -3.05
C LYS A 279 -8.77 28.75 -3.64
N ARG A 280 -8.98 28.32 -4.90
CA ARG A 280 -10.32 28.30 -5.53
C ARG A 280 -11.29 27.42 -4.75
N LEU A 281 -10.76 26.38 -4.09
CA LEU A 281 -11.56 25.40 -3.35
C LEU A 281 -12.20 25.96 -2.08
N ILE A 282 -11.75 27.11 -1.58
CA ILE A 282 -12.38 27.82 -0.45
C ILE A 282 -13.82 28.26 -0.80
N GLY A 283 -14.11 28.50 -2.08
CA GLY A 283 -15.44 28.83 -2.57
C GLY A 283 -16.35 27.61 -2.83
N ASN A 284 -15.95 26.42 -2.40
CA ASN A 284 -16.73 25.19 -2.52
C ASN A 284 -17.25 24.73 -1.14
N PRO A 285 -18.26 23.83 -1.10
CA PRO A 285 -18.75 23.27 0.15
C PRO A 285 -17.61 22.76 1.05
N PRO A 286 -17.69 22.95 2.39
CA PRO A 286 -16.51 22.82 3.25
C PRO A 286 -15.89 21.42 3.27
N GLY A 287 -16.68 20.38 2.99
CA GLY A 287 -16.18 19.00 2.90
C GLY A 287 -15.08 18.80 1.85
N VAL A 288 -15.06 19.61 0.78
CA VAL A 288 -13.97 19.58 -0.21
C VAL A 288 -12.64 20.02 0.41
N CYS A 289 -12.65 21.12 1.17
CA CYS A 289 -11.47 21.61 1.88
C CYS A 289 -11.06 20.66 3.02
N ILE A 290 -12.01 20.04 3.72
CA ILE A 290 -11.74 19.07 4.78
C ILE A 290 -10.97 17.87 4.23
N ILE A 291 -11.33 17.33 3.06
CA ILE A 291 -10.59 16.21 2.45
C ILE A 291 -9.14 16.62 2.12
N LEU A 292 -8.89 17.85 1.67
CA LEU A 292 -7.52 18.34 1.45
C LEU A 292 -6.73 18.48 2.76
N ILE A 293 -7.38 18.91 3.84
CA ILE A 293 -6.79 18.91 5.18
C ILE A 293 -6.44 17.50 5.61
N MET A 294 -7.30 16.52 5.33
CA MET A 294 -7.02 15.12 5.63
C MET A 294 -5.77 14.63 4.89
N PHE A 295 -5.61 15.02 3.60
CA PHE A 295 -4.40 14.70 2.85
C PHE A 295 -3.16 15.45 3.34
N ASN A 296 -3.29 16.70 3.79
CA ASN A 296 -2.19 17.45 4.43
C ASN A 296 -1.70 16.70 5.68
N ARG A 297 -2.63 16.31 6.57
CA ARG A 297 -2.32 15.55 7.79
C ARG A 297 -1.71 14.19 7.46
N PHE A 298 -2.24 13.51 6.44
CA PHE A 298 -1.69 12.23 5.96
C PHE A 298 -0.26 12.39 5.40
N HIS A 299 0.01 13.43 4.62
CA HIS A 299 1.37 13.73 4.13
C HIS A 299 2.34 13.90 5.31
N ASN A 300 1.98 14.70 6.31
CA ASN A 300 2.82 14.94 7.48
C ASN A 300 3.05 13.65 8.29
N HIS A 301 2.03 12.79 8.41
CA HIS A 301 2.17 11.46 8.99
C HIS A 301 3.17 10.59 8.21
N VAL A 302 3.09 10.60 6.88
CA VAL A 302 4.00 9.86 6.00
C VAL A 302 5.44 10.37 6.12
N ALA A 303 5.66 11.69 5.99
CA ALA A 303 6.99 12.29 6.08
C ALA A 303 7.67 11.98 7.43
N THR A 304 6.92 12.07 8.53
CA THR A 304 7.41 11.71 9.88
C THR A 304 7.85 10.24 9.94
N ASN A 305 7.02 9.31 9.46
CA ASN A 305 7.36 7.89 9.49
C ASN A 305 8.51 7.55 8.52
N LEU A 306 8.61 8.19 7.36
CA LEU A 306 9.74 8.01 6.45
C LEU A 306 11.05 8.44 7.12
N ALA A 307 11.03 9.58 7.84
CA ALA A 307 12.18 10.07 8.60
C ALA A 307 12.56 9.11 9.74
N ASP A 308 11.59 8.61 10.50
CA ASP A 308 11.82 7.67 11.61
C ASP A 308 12.31 6.29 11.14
N ILE A 309 11.75 5.80 10.03
CA ILE A 309 12.14 4.51 9.45
C ILE A 309 13.50 4.63 8.76
N ASN A 310 13.78 5.73 8.06
CA ASN A 310 15.04 5.97 7.36
C ASN A 310 15.51 4.74 6.53
N GLU A 311 14.63 4.26 5.64
CA GLU A 311 14.89 3.07 4.81
C GLU A 311 16.16 3.25 3.98
N GLY A 312 17.07 2.28 4.07
CA GLY A 312 18.36 2.32 3.38
C GLY A 312 19.28 3.49 3.75
N GLY A 313 19.00 4.23 4.83
CA GLY A 313 19.75 5.44 5.20
C GLY A 313 19.42 6.66 4.31
N ARG A 314 18.37 6.59 3.50
CA ARG A 314 17.98 7.63 2.52
C ARG A 314 17.67 8.99 3.15
N PHE A 315 17.17 9.00 4.38
CA PHE A 315 16.72 10.20 5.11
C PHE A 315 17.56 10.45 6.36
N SER A 316 18.83 10.01 6.35
CA SER A 316 19.74 10.17 7.48
C SER A 316 19.96 11.64 7.79
N LYS A 317 19.86 12.00 9.07
CA LYS A 317 20.19 13.36 9.54
C LYS A 317 21.66 13.65 9.20
N PRO A 318 22.01 14.86 8.72
CA PRO A 318 23.39 15.25 8.48
C PRO A 318 24.27 15.04 9.71
N GLY A 319 25.52 14.63 9.49
CA GLY A 319 26.46 14.37 10.58
C GLY A 319 26.81 15.64 11.35
N PRO A 320 27.06 15.57 12.68
CA PRO A 320 27.28 16.74 13.53
C PRO A 320 28.57 17.51 13.22
N ASN A 321 29.52 16.89 12.50
CA ASN A 321 30.85 17.44 12.21
C ASN A 321 31.01 17.94 10.77
N LEU A 322 29.91 18.12 10.03
CA LEU A 322 29.95 18.72 8.70
C LEU A 322 30.23 20.23 8.80
N ASP A 323 30.92 20.80 7.82
CA ASP A 323 31.03 22.25 7.69
C ASP A 323 29.63 22.87 7.48
N PRO A 324 29.43 24.15 7.86
CA PRO A 324 28.09 24.76 7.85
C PRO A 324 27.40 24.76 6.49
N GLU A 325 28.14 24.91 5.39
CA GLU A 325 27.58 24.94 4.04
C GLU A 325 27.14 23.54 3.59
N ALA A 326 28.00 22.53 3.79
CA ALA A 326 27.65 21.13 3.51
C ALA A 326 26.50 20.65 4.42
N ALA A 327 26.46 21.08 5.68
CA ALA A 327 25.35 20.79 6.59
C ALA A 327 24.03 21.38 6.07
N ALA A 328 24.02 22.66 5.67
CA ALA A 328 22.83 23.31 5.11
C ALA A 328 22.36 22.64 3.81
N ALA A 329 23.27 22.28 2.91
CA ALA A 329 22.96 21.55 1.69
C ALA A 329 22.39 20.16 1.97
N ALA A 330 22.95 19.43 2.95
CA ALA A 330 22.48 18.12 3.34
C ALA A 330 21.09 18.17 4.02
N TRP A 331 20.84 19.17 4.87
CA TRP A 331 19.52 19.40 5.47
C TRP A 331 18.47 19.71 4.39
N LYS A 332 18.79 20.61 3.45
CA LYS A 332 17.91 20.94 2.32
C LYS A 332 17.61 19.72 1.46
N LYS A 333 18.64 18.91 1.13
CA LYS A 333 18.46 17.67 0.37
C LYS A 333 17.56 16.69 1.11
N ARG A 334 17.76 16.52 2.41
CA ARG A 334 16.95 15.61 3.23
C ARG A 334 15.48 16.06 3.27
N ASP A 335 15.23 17.36 3.46
CA ASP A 335 13.88 17.93 3.42
C ASP A 335 13.20 17.67 2.06
N GLU A 336 13.89 17.97 0.94
CA GLU A 336 13.35 17.74 -0.40
C GLU A 336 13.07 16.26 -0.67
N GLU A 337 13.98 15.35 -0.28
CA GLU A 337 13.78 13.92 -0.47
C GLU A 337 12.61 13.38 0.38
N LEU A 338 12.44 13.86 1.61
CA LEU A 338 11.30 13.50 2.46
C LEU A 338 10.00 14.02 1.85
N PHE A 339 9.95 15.30 1.49
CA PHE A 339 8.79 15.95 0.89
C PHE A 339 8.34 15.22 -0.39
N GLU A 340 9.24 15.03 -1.35
CA GLU A 340 8.87 14.45 -2.64
C GLU A 340 8.51 12.96 -2.52
N THR A 341 9.13 12.22 -1.59
CA THR A 341 8.71 10.84 -1.31
C THR A 341 7.33 10.79 -0.64
N ALA A 342 7.09 11.65 0.35
CA ALA A 342 5.80 11.74 1.01
C ALA A 342 4.70 12.19 0.05
N ARG A 343 5.02 13.08 -0.91
CA ARG A 343 4.14 13.46 -2.02
C ARG A 343 3.78 12.25 -2.87
N LEU A 344 4.75 11.47 -3.34
CA LEU A 344 4.49 10.25 -4.14
C LEU A 344 3.63 9.22 -3.38
N VAL A 345 3.91 8.98 -2.10
CA VAL A 345 3.12 8.07 -1.26
C VAL A 345 1.69 8.60 -1.08
N THR A 346 1.52 9.90 -0.79
CA THR A 346 0.21 10.54 -0.63
C THR A 346 -0.60 10.50 -1.93
N SER A 347 0.04 10.77 -3.08
CA SER A 347 -0.55 10.56 -4.41
C SER A 347 -0.92 9.10 -4.64
N GLY A 348 -0.15 8.14 -4.11
CA GLY A 348 -0.47 6.71 -4.09
C GLY A 348 -1.78 6.39 -3.36
N LEU A 349 -2.02 7.01 -2.19
CA LEU A 349 -3.30 6.87 -1.50
C LEU A 349 -4.45 7.51 -2.29
N TYR A 350 -4.23 8.71 -2.84
CA TYR A 350 -5.20 9.41 -3.68
C TYR A 350 -5.63 8.57 -4.89
N ILE A 351 -4.69 7.96 -5.62
CA ILE A 351 -5.05 7.11 -6.76
C ILE A 351 -5.73 5.81 -6.32
N ASN A 352 -5.30 5.20 -5.20
CA ASN A 352 -5.94 3.98 -4.70
C ASN A 352 -7.38 4.22 -4.26
N ILE A 353 -7.68 5.35 -3.60
CA ILE A 353 -9.06 5.74 -3.30
C ILE A 353 -9.84 5.99 -4.61
N THR A 354 -9.23 6.64 -5.59
CA THR A 354 -9.88 6.88 -6.89
C THR A 354 -10.26 5.57 -7.60
N LEU A 355 -9.38 4.57 -7.60
CA LEU A 355 -9.61 3.33 -8.34
C LEU A 355 -10.44 2.30 -7.55
N ILE A 356 -10.24 2.21 -6.24
CA ILE A 356 -10.78 1.12 -5.41
C ILE A 356 -11.91 1.60 -4.48
N ASP A 357 -12.21 2.90 -4.41
CA ASP A 357 -13.40 3.40 -3.72
C ASP A 357 -14.31 4.16 -4.70
N TYR A 358 -13.78 5.17 -5.39
CA TYR A 358 -14.56 6.04 -6.27
C TYR A 358 -15.06 5.33 -7.54
N VAL A 359 -14.18 4.74 -8.36
CA VAL A 359 -14.58 4.01 -9.58
C VAL A 359 -15.50 2.84 -9.25
N ARG A 360 -15.27 2.14 -8.13
CA ARG A 360 -16.17 1.07 -7.67
C ARG A 360 -17.60 1.58 -7.45
N ASN A 361 -17.78 2.79 -6.90
CA ASN A 361 -19.09 3.41 -6.79
C ASN A 361 -19.65 3.84 -8.15
N ILE A 362 -18.83 4.33 -9.09
CA ILE A 362 -19.29 4.68 -10.46
C ILE A 362 -19.93 3.49 -11.17
N ILE A 363 -19.29 2.32 -11.10
CA ILE A 363 -19.75 1.09 -11.76
C ILE A 363 -20.47 0.12 -10.81
N ASN A 364 -20.95 0.61 -9.66
CA ASN A 364 -21.81 -0.10 -8.72
C ASN A 364 -21.24 -1.43 -8.16
N LEU A 365 -19.92 -1.53 -8.06
CA LEU A 365 -19.23 -2.71 -7.52
C LEU A 365 -19.25 -2.77 -6.00
N ASN A 366 -19.56 -1.66 -5.31
CA ASN A 366 -19.74 -1.62 -3.86
C ASN A 366 -20.97 -2.42 -3.39
N ARG A 367 -21.85 -2.84 -4.31
CA ARG A 367 -23.08 -3.60 -4.03
C ARG A 367 -22.99 -5.10 -4.37
N VAL A 368 -21.82 -5.59 -4.76
CA VAL A 368 -21.61 -6.99 -5.14
C VAL A 368 -20.35 -7.55 -4.48
N ASP A 369 -20.37 -8.85 -4.19
CA ASP A 369 -19.24 -9.57 -3.60
C ASP A 369 -18.23 -9.98 -4.69
N THR A 370 -17.41 -9.02 -5.16
CA THR A 370 -16.39 -9.26 -6.18
C THR A 370 -15.11 -8.49 -5.92
N THR A 371 -13.97 -9.17 -6.04
CA THR A 371 -12.64 -8.56 -5.96
C THR A 371 -12.21 -7.92 -7.28
N TRP A 372 -12.95 -8.17 -8.37
CA TRP A 372 -12.69 -7.50 -9.64
C TRP A 372 -12.95 -5.99 -9.51
N THR A 373 -12.08 -5.19 -10.12
CA THR A 373 -12.22 -3.74 -10.25
C THR A 373 -11.66 -3.32 -11.61
N LEU A 374 -12.11 -2.17 -12.12
CA LEU A 374 -11.50 -1.58 -13.31
C LEU A 374 -10.24 -0.82 -12.89
N ASP A 375 -9.09 -1.51 -12.88
CA ASP A 375 -7.78 -0.92 -12.60
C ASP A 375 -6.96 -0.72 -13.89
N PRO A 376 -6.78 0.53 -14.38
CA PRO A 376 -5.97 0.81 -15.56
C PRO A 376 -4.49 0.45 -15.44
N ARG A 377 -4.00 0.18 -14.22
CA ARG A 377 -2.61 -0.21 -13.93
C ARG A 377 -2.33 -1.70 -14.16
N GLN A 378 -3.35 -2.48 -14.54
CA GLN A 378 -3.19 -3.89 -14.91
C GLN A 378 -1.97 -4.08 -15.82
N GLU A 379 -1.00 -4.87 -15.34
CA GLU A 379 0.20 -5.23 -16.11
C GLU A 379 -0.18 -6.12 -17.29
N MET A 380 0.47 -5.88 -18.43
CA MET A 380 0.24 -6.60 -19.68
C MET A 380 1.59 -6.82 -20.38
N GLY A 381 1.78 -7.98 -20.99
CA GLY A 381 2.95 -8.33 -21.80
C GLY A 381 3.75 -9.50 -21.22
N VAL A 382 4.97 -9.66 -21.74
CA VAL A 382 5.84 -10.81 -21.47
C VAL A 382 6.21 -10.95 -19.99
N SER A 383 6.38 -9.84 -19.27
CA SER A 383 6.74 -9.82 -17.84
C SER A 383 5.73 -10.57 -16.95
N VAL A 384 4.44 -10.54 -17.32
CA VAL A 384 3.33 -11.16 -16.59
C VAL A 384 2.67 -12.33 -17.31
N GLY A 385 3.28 -12.79 -18.41
CA GLY A 385 2.79 -13.97 -19.11
C GLY A 385 1.58 -13.73 -20.01
N THR A 386 1.24 -12.48 -20.36
CA THR A 386 0.10 -12.16 -21.25
C THR A 386 0.57 -11.68 -22.62
N LYS A 387 -0.35 -11.56 -23.58
CA LYS A 387 -0.07 -10.82 -24.83
C LYS A 387 0.19 -9.36 -24.53
N GLU A 388 0.97 -8.71 -25.40
CA GLU A 388 1.12 -7.25 -25.40
C GLU A 388 -0.26 -6.59 -25.49
N GLY A 389 -0.44 -5.56 -24.66
CA GLY A 389 -1.68 -4.79 -24.57
C GLY A 389 -1.42 -3.31 -24.80
N SER A 390 -2.28 -2.46 -24.25
CA SER A 390 -2.09 -1.01 -24.29
C SER A 390 -0.78 -0.61 -23.60
N GLU A 391 -0.07 0.39 -24.10
CA GLU A 391 1.15 0.91 -23.45
C GLU A 391 0.82 1.59 -22.11
N SER A 392 1.82 1.75 -21.24
CA SER A 392 1.72 2.45 -19.96
C SER A 392 2.81 3.51 -19.82
N GLY A 393 2.55 4.58 -19.06
CA GLY A 393 3.51 5.66 -18.82
C GLY A 393 3.74 6.58 -20.02
N THR A 394 2.82 6.62 -20.99
CA THR A 394 2.97 7.39 -22.24
C THR A 394 2.66 8.89 -22.11
N GLY A 395 2.22 9.34 -20.93
CA GLY A 395 1.76 10.70 -20.65
C GLY A 395 0.30 10.95 -21.03
N ASN A 396 -0.22 12.13 -20.67
CA ASN A 396 -1.62 12.52 -20.91
C ASN A 396 -1.74 14.04 -21.17
N VAL A 397 -2.76 14.45 -21.93
CA VAL A 397 -3.19 15.86 -22.04
C VAL A 397 -4.70 15.91 -22.03
N VAL A 398 -5.29 16.53 -21.01
CA VAL A 398 -6.74 16.67 -20.92
C VAL A 398 -7.28 17.55 -22.05
N SER A 399 -8.46 17.20 -22.56
CA SER A 399 -9.07 17.92 -23.69
C SER A 399 -10.06 18.98 -23.25
N ALA A 400 -10.32 19.93 -24.15
CA ALA A 400 -11.37 20.92 -23.97
C ALA A 400 -12.77 20.27 -23.88
N GLU A 401 -13.00 19.16 -24.58
CA GLU A 401 -14.24 18.38 -24.45
C GLU A 401 -14.36 17.75 -23.06
N PHE A 402 -13.29 17.15 -22.53
CA PHE A 402 -13.32 16.58 -21.18
C PHE A 402 -13.52 17.63 -20.09
N ASN A 403 -13.00 18.86 -20.26
CA ASN A 403 -13.33 19.98 -19.37
C ASN A 403 -14.84 20.19 -19.23
N LEU A 404 -15.60 20.10 -20.34
CA LEU A 404 -17.05 20.27 -20.33
C LEU A 404 -17.77 19.01 -19.83
N CYS A 405 -17.26 17.81 -20.15
CA CYS A 405 -17.81 16.54 -19.69
C CYS A 405 -17.81 16.38 -18.17
N TYR A 406 -16.89 17.05 -17.46
CA TYR A 406 -16.73 16.95 -16.00
C TYR A 406 -17.53 18.00 -15.20
N ARG A 407 -18.35 18.83 -15.85
CA ARG A 407 -19.17 19.85 -15.17
C ARG A 407 -20.49 19.25 -14.67
N TRP A 408 -20.42 18.57 -13.53
CA TRP A 408 -21.54 17.79 -12.98
C TRP A 408 -22.40 18.56 -11.98
N HIS A 409 -22.75 19.81 -12.29
CA HIS A 409 -23.45 20.67 -11.32
C HIS A 409 -24.89 20.21 -11.02
N SER A 410 -25.49 19.36 -11.85
CA SER A 410 -26.77 18.68 -11.54
C SER A 410 -26.67 17.76 -10.31
N CYS A 411 -25.46 17.29 -9.99
CA CYS A 411 -25.19 16.40 -8.87
C CYS A 411 -25.00 17.13 -7.52
N ILE A 412 -25.01 18.47 -7.51
CA ILE A 412 -24.94 19.26 -6.26
C ILE A 412 -26.13 18.90 -5.36
N SER A 413 -25.86 18.57 -4.10
CA SER A 413 -26.90 18.21 -3.13
C SER A 413 -27.81 19.41 -2.79
N GLU A 414 -28.96 19.16 -2.18
CA GLU A 414 -29.82 20.24 -1.69
C GLU A 414 -29.13 21.07 -0.60
N MET A 415 -28.38 20.41 0.29
CA MET A 415 -27.58 21.07 1.32
C MET A 415 -26.51 21.99 0.70
N ASP A 416 -25.79 21.49 -0.31
CA ASP A 416 -24.71 22.25 -0.95
C ASP A 416 -25.23 23.40 -1.80
N ASP A 417 -26.39 23.23 -2.44
CA ASP A 417 -27.10 24.32 -3.13
C ASP A 417 -27.40 25.46 -2.15
N LYS A 418 -27.98 25.13 -0.98
CA LYS A 418 -28.20 26.11 0.09
C LYS A 418 -26.89 26.77 0.56
N TRP A 419 -25.84 25.98 0.76
CA TRP A 419 -24.54 26.52 1.16
C TRP A 419 -23.98 27.52 0.12
N ILE A 420 -24.09 27.21 -1.18
CA ILE A 420 -23.64 28.10 -2.27
C ILE A 420 -24.42 29.41 -2.24
N GLN A 421 -25.74 29.36 -2.03
CA GLN A 421 -26.57 30.56 -1.90
C GLN A 421 -26.12 31.43 -0.72
N ASP A 422 -25.94 30.81 0.46
CA ASP A 422 -25.49 31.50 1.67
C ASP A 422 -24.08 32.10 1.49
N PHE A 423 -23.18 31.40 0.76
CA PHE A 423 -21.85 31.91 0.41
C PHE A 423 -21.90 33.16 -0.46
N TYR A 424 -22.76 33.21 -1.48
CA TYR A 424 -22.95 34.41 -2.28
C TYR A 424 -23.56 35.57 -1.48
N VAL A 425 -24.48 35.28 -0.55
CA VAL A 425 -25.02 36.29 0.38
C VAL A 425 -23.91 36.88 1.25
N GLN A 426 -22.98 36.07 1.75
CA GLN A 426 -21.84 36.55 2.53
C GLN A 426 -20.94 37.51 1.71
N LEU A 427 -20.73 37.23 0.43
CA LEU A 427 -19.91 38.07 -0.43
C LEU A 427 -20.63 39.35 -0.88
N LEU A 428 -21.90 39.24 -1.26
CA LEU A 428 -22.63 40.31 -1.95
C LEU A 428 -23.62 41.09 -1.06
N GLY A 429 -24.00 40.55 0.11
CA GLY A 429 -25.07 41.04 0.99
C GLY A 429 -26.41 40.35 0.72
N GLU A 430 -27.45 40.58 1.53
CA GLU A 430 -28.75 39.90 1.36
C GLU A 430 -29.56 40.36 0.13
N ASN A 431 -29.28 41.56 -0.40
CA ASN A 431 -30.10 42.22 -1.41
C ASN A 431 -29.42 42.40 -2.78
N TYR A 432 -28.57 41.46 -3.20
CA TYR A 432 -27.85 41.58 -4.49
C TYR A 432 -28.71 41.31 -5.75
N GLY A 433 -29.99 40.93 -5.57
CA GLY A 433 -30.91 40.64 -6.66
C GLY A 433 -30.73 39.25 -7.26
N ALA A 434 -31.12 39.06 -8.52
CA ALA A 434 -30.92 37.80 -9.22
C ALA A 434 -29.42 37.55 -9.50
N MET A 435 -28.98 36.30 -9.39
CA MET A 435 -27.61 35.92 -9.74
C MET A 435 -27.42 35.96 -11.25
N ASP A 436 -26.97 37.12 -11.76
CA ASP A 436 -26.63 37.35 -13.16
C ASP A 436 -25.10 37.41 -13.38
N MET A 437 -24.66 37.64 -14.63
CA MET A 437 -23.24 37.76 -14.97
C MET A 437 -22.52 38.88 -14.22
N ARG A 438 -23.19 39.99 -13.91
CA ARG A 438 -22.59 41.11 -13.19
C ARG A 438 -22.41 40.78 -11.71
N ALA A 439 -23.43 40.18 -11.10
CA ALA A 439 -23.39 39.70 -9.72
C ALA A 439 -22.28 38.64 -9.55
N LEU A 440 -22.19 37.67 -10.46
CA LEU A 440 -21.13 36.66 -10.44
C LEU A 440 -19.74 37.31 -10.51
N MET A 441 -19.49 38.22 -11.45
CA MET A 441 -18.18 38.87 -11.58
C MET A 441 -17.83 39.71 -10.35
N MET A 442 -18.82 40.35 -9.72
CA MET A 442 -18.62 41.06 -8.45
C MET A 442 -18.27 40.09 -7.31
N ALA A 443 -18.97 38.96 -7.22
CA ALA A 443 -18.71 37.93 -6.22
C ALA A 443 -17.31 37.35 -6.38
N LEU A 444 -16.90 36.98 -7.60
CA LEU A 444 -15.56 36.46 -7.89
C LEU A 444 -14.47 37.45 -7.50
N LYS A 445 -14.66 38.74 -7.79
CA LYS A 445 -13.70 39.79 -7.40
C LYS A 445 -13.62 39.93 -5.87
N LYS A 446 -14.75 39.97 -5.17
CA LYS A 446 -14.77 40.05 -3.70
C LYS A 446 -14.17 38.80 -3.06
N PHE A 447 -14.48 37.63 -3.59
CA PHE A 447 -13.90 36.36 -3.17
C PHE A 447 -12.37 36.37 -3.30
N GLU A 448 -11.85 36.69 -4.48
CA GLU A 448 -10.40 36.77 -4.73
C GLU A 448 -9.69 37.75 -3.77
N MET A 449 -10.32 38.88 -3.45
CA MET A 449 -9.78 39.86 -2.50
C MET A 449 -9.88 39.41 -1.03
N SER A 450 -10.86 38.55 -0.70
CA SER A 450 -11.12 38.08 0.66
C SER A 450 -10.17 36.98 1.11
N VAL A 451 -9.57 36.24 0.17
CA VAL A 451 -8.73 35.09 0.48
C VAL A 451 -7.27 35.51 0.69
N PRO A 452 -6.68 35.26 1.87
CA PRO A 452 -5.27 35.55 2.15
C PRO A 452 -4.31 34.85 1.18
N GLN A 453 -3.18 35.51 0.89
CA GLN A 453 -2.16 34.95 0.02
C GLN A 453 -1.41 33.79 0.69
N ASP A 454 -1.03 33.92 1.96
CA ASP A 454 -0.39 32.82 2.71
C ASP A 454 -1.43 31.72 3.00
N PRO A 455 -1.20 30.47 2.55
CA PRO A 455 -2.07 29.35 2.88
C PRO A 455 -2.34 29.15 4.37
N ALA A 456 -1.41 29.52 5.26
CA ALA A 456 -1.56 29.38 6.71
C ALA A 456 -2.60 30.35 7.32
N GLU A 457 -2.91 31.45 6.62
CA GLU A 457 -3.90 32.43 7.06
C GLU A 457 -5.30 32.16 6.50
N ARG A 458 -5.42 31.26 5.52
CA ARG A 458 -6.70 30.98 4.84
C ARG A 458 -7.65 30.22 5.77
N THR A 459 -8.91 30.64 5.77
CA THR A 459 -10.05 29.97 6.43
C THR A 459 -11.12 29.63 5.40
N PHE A 460 -12.03 28.71 5.73
CA PHE A 460 -13.14 28.31 4.85
C PHE A 460 -14.34 27.88 5.71
N GLY A 461 -15.55 27.90 5.13
CA GLY A 461 -16.75 27.35 5.78
C GLY A 461 -17.13 27.97 7.13
N GLY A 462 -16.56 29.11 7.51
CA GLY A 462 -16.71 29.71 8.84
C GLY A 462 -15.80 29.12 9.93
N PHE A 463 -15.01 28.09 9.64
CA PHE A 463 -14.09 27.47 10.59
C PHE A 463 -12.92 28.39 10.94
N LYS A 464 -12.45 28.29 12.18
CA LYS A 464 -11.34 29.09 12.71
C LYS A 464 -10.15 28.22 13.03
N ARG A 465 -8.94 28.78 12.86
CA ARG A 465 -7.69 28.11 13.24
C ARG A 465 -7.39 28.31 14.73
N GLY A 466 -6.86 27.27 15.36
CA GLY A 466 -6.26 27.30 16.68
C GLY A 466 -4.86 27.91 16.68
N LYS A 467 -4.25 27.99 17.86
CA LYS A 467 -2.90 28.55 18.05
C LYS A 467 -1.80 27.69 17.40
N ASP A 468 -2.07 26.40 17.19
CA ASP A 468 -1.19 25.44 16.52
C ASP A 468 -1.35 25.46 14.98
N GLY A 469 -2.19 26.36 14.46
CA GLY A 469 -2.48 26.49 13.03
C GLY A 469 -3.52 25.50 12.50
N LYS A 470 -4.00 24.55 13.30
CA LYS A 470 -4.99 23.54 12.88
C LYS A 470 -6.42 24.02 13.09
N PHE A 471 -7.37 23.39 12.41
CA PHE A 471 -8.80 23.54 12.70
C PHE A 471 -9.27 22.57 13.78
N ASP A 472 -10.40 22.87 14.44
CA ASP A 472 -10.99 22.00 15.44
C ASP A 472 -11.54 20.71 14.81
N ASP A 473 -11.07 19.56 15.31
CA ASP A 473 -11.43 18.26 14.75
C ASP A 473 -12.91 17.92 14.95
N ASN A 474 -13.56 18.38 16.02
CA ASN A 474 -14.98 18.10 16.23
C ASN A 474 -15.83 18.83 15.19
N GLU A 475 -15.53 20.10 14.92
CA GLU A 475 -16.21 20.90 13.90
C GLU A 475 -16.02 20.30 12.50
N LEU A 476 -14.79 19.89 12.15
CA LEU A 476 -14.51 19.29 10.84
C LEU A 476 -15.20 17.92 10.68
N VAL A 477 -15.13 17.07 11.70
CA VAL A 477 -15.74 15.74 11.65
C VAL A 477 -17.27 15.82 11.60
N ASP A 478 -17.89 16.75 12.33
CA ASP A 478 -19.33 16.95 12.28
C ASP A 478 -19.82 17.41 10.90
N ALA A 479 -19.11 18.37 10.28
CA ALA A 479 -19.40 18.81 8.92
C ALA A 479 -19.23 17.67 7.89
N LEU A 480 -18.19 16.86 8.05
CA LEU A 480 -17.92 15.71 7.19
C LEU A 480 -18.96 14.60 7.35
N ALA A 481 -19.34 14.26 8.58
CA ALA A 481 -20.39 13.29 8.89
C ALA A 481 -21.75 13.75 8.33
N THR A 482 -22.08 15.04 8.47
CA THR A 482 -23.27 15.63 7.87
C THR A 482 -23.26 15.47 6.35
N ALA A 483 -22.15 15.78 5.68
CA ALA A 483 -22.05 15.60 4.22
C ALA A 483 -22.13 14.13 3.76
N ILE A 484 -21.64 13.18 4.56
CA ILE A 484 -21.79 11.74 4.32
C ILE A 484 -23.27 11.32 4.36
N GLU A 485 -24.08 11.94 5.22
CA GLU A 485 -25.51 11.63 5.36
C GLU A 485 -26.37 12.27 4.27
N GLN A 486 -25.87 13.32 3.60
CA GLN A 486 -26.61 14.00 2.54
C GLN A 486 -26.43 13.32 1.17
N PRO A 487 -27.53 12.87 0.51
CA PRO A 487 -27.45 12.35 -0.85
C PRO A 487 -27.18 13.49 -1.85
N GLY A 488 -26.34 13.22 -2.84
CA GLY A 488 -26.15 14.15 -3.95
C GLY A 488 -27.31 14.14 -4.96
N GLY A 489 -27.28 15.08 -5.90
CA GLY A 489 -28.23 15.16 -7.01
C GLY A 489 -28.04 14.05 -8.05
N ALA A 490 -29.10 13.79 -8.82
CA ALA A 490 -29.05 12.94 -10.01
C ALA A 490 -28.51 13.72 -11.24
N PHE A 491 -27.87 13.01 -12.16
CA PHE A 491 -27.58 13.54 -13.49
C PHE A 491 -28.85 13.75 -14.31
N GLY A 492 -28.71 14.48 -15.41
CA GLY A 492 -29.76 14.72 -16.39
C GLY A 492 -30.35 16.13 -16.33
N GLY A 493 -31.25 16.39 -17.26
CA GLY A 493 -31.88 17.70 -17.42
C GLY A 493 -32.76 18.12 -16.25
N ARG A 494 -32.94 19.44 -16.13
CA ARG A 494 -33.75 20.12 -15.11
C ARG A 494 -33.42 19.73 -13.67
N ASN A 495 -32.12 19.70 -13.34
CA ASN A 495 -31.64 19.41 -11.99
C ASN A 495 -30.42 20.25 -11.54
N VAL A 496 -29.94 21.17 -12.39
CA VAL A 496 -28.83 22.09 -12.04
C VAL A 496 -29.34 23.21 -11.14
N PRO A 497 -28.73 23.46 -9.96
CA PRO A 497 -29.14 24.56 -9.09
C PRO A 497 -29.27 25.89 -9.83
N ARG A 498 -30.35 26.64 -9.57
CA ARG A 498 -30.59 27.93 -10.25
C ARG A 498 -29.49 28.96 -9.98
N ILE A 499 -28.83 28.89 -8.82
CA ILE A 499 -27.69 29.73 -8.46
C ILE A 499 -26.49 29.55 -9.40
N MET A 500 -26.40 28.42 -10.12
CA MET A 500 -25.33 28.11 -11.06
C MET A 500 -25.56 28.68 -12.47
N LYS A 501 -26.70 29.33 -12.73
CA LYS A 501 -27.08 29.83 -14.06
C LYS A 501 -25.95 30.58 -14.80
N PRO A 502 -25.28 31.59 -14.22
CA PRO A 502 -24.22 32.29 -14.95
C PRO A 502 -23.01 31.40 -15.27
N ILE A 503 -22.72 30.41 -14.41
CA ILE A 503 -21.61 29.46 -14.61
C ILE A 503 -21.92 28.51 -15.77
N GLU A 504 -23.16 28.01 -15.86
CA GLU A 504 -23.63 27.18 -16.98
C GLU A 504 -23.58 27.93 -18.31
N MET A 505 -24.07 29.17 -18.33
CA MET A 505 -24.02 30.03 -19.51
C MET A 505 -22.57 30.27 -19.98
N LEU A 506 -21.64 30.51 -19.04
CA LEU A 506 -20.22 30.62 -19.35
C LEU A 506 -19.64 29.33 -19.94
N GLY A 507 -20.08 28.16 -19.47
CA GLY A 507 -19.71 26.87 -20.02
C GLY A 507 -20.15 26.70 -21.48
N ILE A 508 -21.40 27.05 -21.79
CA ILE A 508 -21.95 27.04 -23.16
C ILE A 508 -21.13 27.98 -24.06
N ILE A 509 -20.96 29.24 -23.64
CA ILE A 509 -20.19 30.25 -24.38
C ILE A 509 -18.74 29.78 -24.60
N ARG A 510 -18.15 29.11 -23.61
CA ARG A 510 -16.79 28.57 -23.72
C ARG A 510 -16.70 27.47 -24.77
N GLY A 511 -17.63 26.51 -24.76
CA GLY A 511 -17.70 25.46 -25.78
C GLY A 511 -17.81 26.01 -27.19
N ARG A 512 -18.63 27.07 -27.38
CA ARG A 512 -18.75 27.80 -28.65
C ARG A 512 -17.44 28.46 -29.06
N LYS A 513 -16.78 29.17 -28.15
CA LYS A 513 -15.48 29.83 -28.42
C LYS A 513 -14.36 28.85 -28.75
N TRP A 514 -14.36 27.68 -28.11
CA TRP A 514 -13.46 26.60 -28.48
C TRP A 514 -13.87 25.88 -29.75
N ASN A 515 -15.03 26.18 -30.35
CA ASN A 515 -15.52 25.54 -31.58
C ASN A 515 -15.44 24.01 -31.48
N LEU A 516 -16.02 23.46 -30.41
CA LEU A 516 -16.04 22.02 -30.14
C LEU A 516 -17.08 21.30 -31.00
N ALA A 517 -16.93 19.98 -31.11
CA ALA A 517 -17.87 19.12 -31.80
C ALA A 517 -19.27 19.15 -31.15
N GLY A 518 -20.32 18.83 -31.91
CA GLY A 518 -21.68 18.63 -31.36
C GLY A 518 -21.82 17.33 -30.56
N LEU A 519 -22.95 17.14 -29.87
CA LEU A 519 -23.22 15.93 -29.08
C LEU A 519 -23.11 14.65 -29.93
N ASN A 520 -23.74 14.63 -31.10
CA ASN A 520 -23.72 13.46 -31.99
C ASN A 520 -22.34 13.16 -32.58
N GLU A 521 -21.54 14.18 -32.87
CA GLU A 521 -20.16 13.99 -33.34
C GLU A 521 -19.30 13.36 -32.25
N PHE A 522 -19.47 13.84 -31.00
CA PHE A 522 -18.78 13.31 -29.84
C PHE A 522 -19.18 11.85 -29.57
N ARG A 523 -20.48 11.53 -29.64
CA ARG A 523 -20.98 10.15 -29.55
C ARG A 523 -20.38 9.23 -30.60
N LYS A 524 -20.40 9.64 -31.88
CA LYS A 524 -19.80 8.88 -32.99
C LYS A 524 -18.32 8.59 -32.77
N HIS A 525 -17.56 9.56 -32.24
CA HIS A 525 -16.13 9.38 -31.96
C HIS A 525 -15.87 8.24 -30.96
N PHE A 526 -16.69 8.11 -29.92
CA PHE A 526 -16.57 7.03 -28.93
C PHE A 526 -17.29 5.74 -29.32
N GLY A 527 -17.76 5.63 -30.57
CA GLY A 527 -18.47 4.46 -31.08
C GLY A 527 -19.90 4.30 -30.58
N LEU A 528 -20.50 5.38 -30.04
CA LEU A 528 -21.90 5.40 -29.64
C LEU A 528 -22.80 5.73 -30.84
N LYS A 529 -24.03 5.19 -30.84
CA LYS A 529 -25.07 5.53 -31.83
C LYS A 529 -25.38 7.03 -31.73
N ALA A 530 -25.35 7.73 -32.85
CA ALA A 530 -25.88 9.08 -32.92
C ALA A 530 -27.39 9.06 -32.67
N TYR A 531 -27.92 10.14 -32.11
CA TYR A 531 -29.34 10.30 -31.89
C TYR A 531 -30.04 10.78 -33.16
N ASP A 532 -31.10 10.07 -33.55
CA ASP A 532 -31.90 10.36 -34.74
C ASP A 532 -33.08 11.28 -34.41
N THR A 533 -33.58 11.26 -33.17
CA THR A 533 -34.66 12.12 -32.68
C THR A 533 -34.33 12.74 -31.31
N PHE A 534 -35.07 13.77 -30.92
CA PHE A 534 -34.89 14.43 -29.61
C PHE A 534 -35.32 13.55 -28.44
N GLU A 535 -36.32 12.69 -28.66
CA GLU A 535 -36.79 11.70 -27.69
C GLU A 535 -35.72 10.65 -27.35
N GLU A 536 -34.78 10.37 -28.28
CA GLU A 536 -33.64 9.50 -27.97
C GLU A 536 -32.60 10.20 -27.09
N ILE A 537 -32.53 11.55 -27.11
CA ILE A 537 -31.65 12.33 -26.22
C ILE A 537 -32.22 12.32 -24.79
N ASN A 538 -33.52 12.59 -24.66
CA ASN A 538 -34.22 12.56 -23.38
C ASN A 538 -35.69 12.16 -23.59
N SER A 539 -36.15 11.17 -22.80
CA SER A 539 -37.51 10.64 -22.88
C SER A 539 -38.59 11.57 -22.29
N ASP A 540 -38.19 12.58 -21.51
CA ASP A 540 -39.10 13.62 -21.00
C ASP A 540 -39.61 14.48 -22.17
N PRO A 541 -40.93 14.47 -22.46
CA PRO A 541 -41.49 15.16 -23.62
C PRO A 541 -41.26 16.68 -23.57
N GLU A 542 -41.16 17.29 -22.39
CA GLU A 542 -40.93 18.73 -22.29
C GLU A 542 -39.47 19.09 -22.58
N ILE A 543 -38.51 18.25 -22.18
CA ILE A 543 -37.10 18.43 -22.50
C ILE A 543 -36.88 18.19 -24.01
N ALA A 544 -37.44 17.10 -24.56
CA ALA A 544 -37.33 16.79 -25.98
C ALA A 544 -37.91 17.92 -26.85
N GLU A 545 -39.09 18.44 -26.49
CA GLU A 545 -39.73 19.54 -27.22
C GLU A 545 -38.95 20.87 -27.06
N SER A 546 -38.38 21.13 -25.89
CA SER A 546 -37.50 22.29 -25.69
C SER A 546 -36.25 22.21 -26.57
N LEU A 547 -35.58 21.05 -26.61
CA LEU A 547 -34.42 20.83 -27.48
C LEU A 547 -34.80 20.96 -28.96
N ARG A 548 -35.98 20.48 -29.36
CA ARG A 548 -36.53 20.60 -30.72
C ARG A 548 -36.68 22.06 -31.13
N ASN A 549 -37.27 22.87 -30.27
CA ASN A 549 -37.50 24.29 -30.56
C ASN A 549 -36.21 25.13 -30.51
N LEU A 550 -35.23 24.73 -29.70
CA LEU A 550 -33.92 25.38 -29.66
C LEU A 550 -33.05 25.02 -30.88
N TYR A 551 -32.93 23.73 -31.18
CA TYR A 551 -31.90 23.23 -32.10
C TYR A 551 -32.42 22.76 -33.45
N GLN A 552 -33.74 22.54 -33.63
CA GLN A 552 -34.41 22.11 -34.88
C GLN A 552 -34.02 20.71 -35.40
N HIS A 553 -32.77 20.27 -35.20
CA HIS A 553 -32.29 18.93 -35.53
C HIS A 553 -31.29 18.39 -34.47
N PRO A 554 -31.30 17.09 -34.11
CA PRO A 554 -30.41 16.52 -33.09
C PRO A 554 -28.90 16.73 -33.34
N ASP A 555 -28.45 16.70 -34.59
CA ASP A 555 -27.04 16.97 -34.94
C ASP A 555 -26.58 18.41 -34.61
N TYR A 556 -27.51 19.35 -34.39
CA TYR A 556 -27.17 20.72 -34.02
C TYR A 556 -27.07 20.95 -32.51
N VAL A 557 -27.42 19.95 -31.69
CA VAL A 557 -27.28 20.03 -30.24
C VAL A 557 -25.80 20.13 -29.88
N GLU A 558 -25.45 21.23 -29.22
CA GLU A 558 -24.08 21.49 -28.76
C GLU A 558 -23.65 20.48 -27.69
N LEU A 559 -22.35 20.20 -27.60
CA LEU A 559 -21.82 19.18 -26.69
C LEU A 559 -22.24 19.42 -25.24
N TYR A 560 -21.90 20.57 -24.66
CA TYR A 560 -22.12 20.81 -23.24
C TYR A 560 -23.60 20.75 -22.81
N PRO A 561 -24.52 21.53 -23.43
CA PRO A 561 -25.92 21.43 -23.07
C PRO A 561 -26.53 20.08 -23.42
N GLY A 562 -26.06 19.43 -24.48
CA GLY A 562 -26.44 18.05 -24.81
C GLY A 562 -26.08 17.06 -23.70
N LEU A 563 -24.86 17.12 -23.15
CA LEU A 563 -24.40 16.23 -22.07
C LEU A 563 -25.19 16.40 -20.78
N VAL A 564 -25.61 17.64 -20.46
CA VAL A 564 -26.41 17.94 -19.26
C VAL A 564 -27.86 17.53 -19.46
N ALA A 565 -28.44 17.80 -20.63
CA ALA A 565 -29.84 17.51 -20.95
C ALA A 565 -30.10 16.03 -21.27
N GLU A 566 -29.08 15.28 -21.71
CA GLU A 566 -29.20 13.85 -22.01
C GLU A 566 -29.74 13.06 -20.81
N GLU A 567 -30.52 12.02 -21.09
CA GLU A 567 -31.10 11.17 -20.07
C GLU A 567 -30.03 10.46 -19.23
N GLY A 568 -30.25 10.44 -17.91
CA GLY A 568 -29.44 9.67 -16.97
C GLY A 568 -29.70 8.17 -17.11
N LYS A 569 -28.65 7.35 -17.05
CA LYS A 569 -28.81 5.89 -17.08
C LYS A 569 -29.56 5.38 -15.85
N THR A 570 -30.46 4.42 -16.06
CA THR A 570 -31.07 3.66 -14.97
C THR A 570 -29.99 2.89 -14.19
N PRO A 571 -30.02 2.92 -12.83
CA PRO A 571 -29.13 2.11 -12.00
C PRO A 571 -29.10 0.63 -12.37
N MET A 572 -27.91 0.03 -12.30
CA MET A 572 -27.68 -1.38 -12.59
C MET A 572 -26.58 -1.93 -11.69
N VAL A 573 -26.82 -3.10 -11.08
CA VAL A 573 -25.91 -3.76 -10.13
C VAL A 573 -25.40 -5.07 -10.70
N PRO A 574 -24.09 -5.22 -11.00
CA PRO A 574 -23.10 -4.16 -11.16
C PRO A 574 -23.28 -3.40 -12.50
N GLY A 575 -22.67 -2.24 -12.64
CA GLY A 575 -22.48 -1.54 -13.92
C GLY A 575 -22.80 -0.04 -13.91
N VAL A 576 -23.88 0.39 -13.26
CA VAL A 576 -24.31 1.81 -13.23
C VAL A 576 -24.63 2.21 -11.79
N GLY A 577 -23.67 2.86 -11.14
CA GLY A 577 -23.75 3.21 -9.72
C GLY A 577 -24.05 4.69 -9.44
N ILE A 578 -23.49 5.63 -10.22
CA ILE A 578 -23.81 7.06 -10.09
C ILE A 578 -24.89 7.55 -11.05
N ALA A 579 -25.43 6.67 -11.90
CA ALA A 579 -26.46 6.99 -12.90
C ALA A 579 -26.12 8.19 -13.81
N PRO A 580 -24.93 8.24 -14.45
CA PRO A 580 -24.56 9.35 -15.33
C PRO A 580 -25.35 9.31 -16.64
N THR A 581 -25.33 10.41 -17.40
CA THR A 581 -25.93 10.46 -18.73
C THR A 581 -25.23 9.47 -19.70
N TYR A 582 -25.95 9.01 -20.73
CA TYR A 582 -25.49 7.90 -21.58
C TYR A 582 -24.11 8.12 -22.19
N THR A 583 -23.82 9.33 -22.67
CA THR A 583 -22.55 9.72 -23.23
C THR A 583 -21.49 9.86 -22.15
N ILE A 584 -21.76 10.59 -21.05
CA ILE A 584 -20.82 10.76 -19.93
C ILE A 584 -20.33 9.39 -19.41
N SER A 585 -21.26 8.44 -19.25
CA SER A 585 -20.97 7.08 -18.78
C SER A 585 -19.86 6.37 -19.56
N ARG A 586 -19.83 6.51 -20.89
CA ARG A 586 -18.86 5.84 -21.75
C ARG A 586 -17.52 6.57 -21.78
N VAL A 587 -17.55 7.90 -21.83
CA VAL A 587 -16.35 8.72 -22.08
C VAL A 587 -15.52 8.90 -20.82
N VAL A 588 -16.15 9.04 -19.64
CA VAL A 588 -15.43 9.20 -18.37
C VAL A 588 -14.59 7.97 -18.03
N LEU A 589 -15.08 6.77 -18.36
CA LEU A 589 -14.32 5.53 -18.19
C LEU A 589 -13.11 5.45 -19.14
N SER A 590 -13.25 5.96 -20.36
CA SER A 590 -12.12 6.06 -21.30
C SER A 590 -11.06 7.05 -20.83
N ASP A 591 -11.48 8.20 -20.33
CA ASP A 591 -10.59 9.23 -19.79
C ASP A 591 -9.88 8.77 -18.52
N ALA A 592 -10.60 8.13 -17.60
CA ALA A 592 -10.01 7.54 -16.40
C ALA A 592 -8.89 6.53 -16.73
N VAL A 593 -9.07 5.71 -17.77
CA VAL A 593 -8.02 4.81 -18.25
C VAL A 593 -6.81 5.59 -18.77
N ALA A 594 -7.02 6.64 -19.58
CA ALA A 594 -5.94 7.45 -20.13
C ALA A 594 -5.15 8.21 -19.03
N LEU A 595 -5.86 8.82 -18.08
CA LEU A 595 -5.29 9.56 -16.95
C LEU A 595 -4.35 8.70 -16.10
N VAL A 596 -4.75 7.46 -15.82
CA VAL A 596 -4.00 6.58 -14.90
C VAL A 596 -2.95 5.78 -15.65
N ARG A 597 -3.32 5.15 -16.77
CA ARG A 597 -2.39 4.31 -17.53
C ARG A 597 -1.30 5.13 -18.21
N GLY A 598 -1.61 6.37 -18.59
CA GLY A 598 -0.64 7.32 -19.15
C GLY A 598 0.35 7.86 -18.12
N ASP A 599 0.06 7.81 -16.82
CA ASP A 599 0.94 8.38 -15.79
C ASP A 599 2.01 7.38 -15.35
N ARG A 600 3.29 7.70 -15.59
CA ARG A 600 4.44 6.86 -15.18
C ARG A 600 4.48 6.62 -13.68
N TYR A 601 4.10 7.60 -12.86
CA TYR A 601 4.17 7.50 -11.40
C TYR A 601 3.03 6.69 -10.80
N TYR A 602 2.05 6.25 -11.61
CA TYR A 602 1.03 5.26 -11.23
C TYR A 602 1.20 3.92 -11.92
N THR A 603 2.17 3.82 -12.83
CA THR A 603 2.46 2.61 -13.61
C THR A 603 3.94 2.23 -13.46
N THR A 604 4.78 2.62 -14.41
CA THR A 604 6.17 2.16 -14.54
C THR A 604 7.07 2.49 -13.35
N ASP A 605 6.88 3.66 -12.72
CA ASP A 605 7.65 4.12 -11.56
C ASP A 605 6.94 3.90 -10.21
N TYR A 606 5.75 3.29 -10.22
CA TYR A 606 4.98 3.02 -9.01
C TYR A 606 5.45 1.72 -8.35
N HIS A 607 6.58 1.78 -7.66
CA HIS A 607 7.16 0.60 -7.00
C HIS A 607 7.85 0.93 -5.67
N PRO A 608 8.06 -0.06 -4.79
CA PRO A 608 8.65 0.16 -3.46
C PRO A 608 10.01 0.85 -3.47
N ARG A 609 10.86 0.67 -4.48
CA ARG A 609 12.17 1.37 -4.55
C ARG A 609 12.05 2.90 -4.70
N ASN A 610 10.94 3.41 -5.23
CA ASN A 610 10.68 4.84 -5.36
C ASN A 610 9.96 5.37 -4.12
N LEU A 611 8.94 4.64 -3.65
CA LEU A 611 8.08 5.04 -2.53
C LEU A 611 8.59 4.65 -1.14
N THR A 612 9.65 3.83 -1.03
CA THR A 612 10.01 2.96 0.11
C THR A 612 9.06 1.77 0.28
N ASN A 613 9.53 0.68 0.91
CA ASN A 613 8.70 -0.50 1.18
C ASN A 613 7.53 -0.15 2.11
N TRP A 614 7.81 0.61 3.18
CA TRP A 614 6.76 1.07 4.10
C TRP A 614 5.78 2.02 3.41
N GLY A 615 6.27 3.03 2.68
CA GLY A 615 5.41 4.00 1.99
C GLY A 615 4.48 3.33 0.97
N TYR A 616 5.00 2.37 0.19
CA TYR A 616 4.19 1.57 -0.72
C TYR A 616 3.10 0.78 0.02
N LYS A 617 3.47 0.04 1.08
CA LYS A 617 2.54 -0.78 1.86
C LYS A 617 1.54 0.02 2.70
N GLU A 618 1.88 1.23 3.13
CA GLU A 618 0.97 2.08 3.89
C GLU A 618 -0.27 2.42 3.08
N VAL A 619 -0.10 2.68 1.78
CA VAL A 619 -1.18 3.09 0.87
C VAL A 619 -1.77 1.93 0.06
N ASP A 620 -1.07 0.79 -0.03
CA ASP A 620 -1.48 -0.43 -0.74
C ASP A 620 -2.87 -0.95 -0.32
N TYR A 621 -3.62 -1.51 -1.25
CA TYR A 621 -4.93 -2.10 -0.97
C TYR A 621 -4.84 -3.63 -0.91
N ASP A 622 -5.69 -4.25 -0.08
CA ASP A 622 -5.82 -5.71 0.01
C ASP A 622 -7.22 -6.12 -0.45
N LEU A 623 -7.30 -6.87 -1.55
CA LEU A 623 -8.58 -7.32 -2.11
C LEU A 623 -9.36 -8.25 -1.15
N ASN A 624 -8.70 -8.86 -0.16
CA ASN A 624 -9.36 -9.66 0.87
C ASN A 624 -10.02 -8.80 1.95
N ILE A 625 -9.64 -7.52 2.05
CA ILE A 625 -10.17 -6.57 3.02
C ILE A 625 -11.05 -5.58 2.27
N ASN A 626 -12.36 -5.68 2.47
CA ASN A 626 -13.33 -4.78 1.86
C ASN A 626 -13.20 -4.65 0.33
N HIS A 627 -12.81 -5.74 -0.34
CA HIS A 627 -12.57 -5.76 -1.80
C HIS A 627 -11.55 -4.71 -2.26
N GLY A 628 -10.64 -4.32 -1.37
CA GLY A 628 -9.57 -3.36 -1.60
C GLY A 628 -9.91 -1.90 -1.25
N CYS A 629 -11.12 -1.57 -0.77
CA CYS A 629 -11.44 -0.19 -0.39
C CYS A 629 -10.46 0.35 0.67
N VAL A 630 -9.93 1.57 0.50
CA VAL A 630 -8.88 2.15 1.35
C VAL A 630 -9.19 3.57 1.85
N PHE A 631 -10.36 4.14 1.53
CA PHE A 631 -10.68 5.52 1.95
C PHE A 631 -10.63 5.71 3.49
N TYR A 632 -10.96 4.67 4.26
CA TYR A 632 -10.86 4.67 5.72
C TYR A 632 -9.48 5.02 6.24
N LYS A 633 -8.41 4.70 5.51
CA LYS A 633 -7.04 5.05 5.92
C LYS A 633 -6.89 6.56 6.03
N LEU A 634 -7.45 7.33 5.08
CA LEU A 634 -7.36 8.79 5.10
C LEU A 634 -8.15 9.37 6.28
N PHE A 635 -9.39 8.91 6.49
CA PHE A 635 -10.25 9.32 7.59
C PHE A 635 -9.61 9.09 8.95
N ILE A 636 -9.17 7.86 9.19
CA ILE A 636 -8.65 7.45 10.50
C ILE A 636 -7.26 8.03 10.76
N ARG A 637 -6.45 8.27 9.73
CA ARG A 637 -5.14 8.97 9.89
C ARG A 637 -5.31 10.46 10.15
N ALA A 638 -6.31 11.10 9.54
CA ALA A 638 -6.55 12.53 9.71
C ALA A 638 -7.27 12.88 11.03
N PHE A 639 -8.15 11.99 11.49
CA PHE A 639 -8.95 12.14 12.72
C PHE A 639 -8.90 10.87 13.60
N PRO A 640 -7.72 10.49 14.12
CA PRO A 640 -7.52 9.22 14.83
C PRO A 640 -8.28 9.09 16.14
N GLN A 641 -8.89 10.17 16.65
CA GLN A 641 -9.69 10.19 17.87
C GLN A 641 -11.20 10.16 17.60
N HIS A 642 -11.67 10.24 16.36
CA HIS A 642 -13.10 10.39 16.07
C HIS A 642 -13.73 9.19 15.37
N PHE A 643 -12.93 8.39 14.67
CA PHE A 643 -13.41 7.21 13.95
C PHE A 643 -12.91 5.93 14.61
N THR A 644 -13.86 5.06 14.97
CA THR A 644 -13.56 3.66 15.32
C THR A 644 -12.97 2.94 14.11
N GLY A 645 -12.12 1.93 14.35
CA GLY A 645 -11.44 1.18 13.28
C GLY A 645 -12.39 0.57 12.24
N ASN A 646 -13.63 0.30 12.64
CA ASN A 646 -14.70 -0.30 11.84
C ASN A 646 -15.86 0.67 11.52
N SER A 647 -15.68 1.99 11.63
CA SER A 647 -16.73 2.98 11.32
C SER A 647 -17.13 2.97 9.85
N VAL A 648 -18.43 2.82 9.55
CA VAL A 648 -18.96 2.89 8.18
C VAL A 648 -18.75 4.28 7.56
N TYR A 649 -18.72 5.33 8.38
CA TYR A 649 -18.45 6.70 7.93
C TYR A 649 -17.02 6.87 7.40
N ALA A 650 -16.08 6.05 7.86
CA ALA A 650 -14.71 6.04 7.33
C ALA A 650 -14.55 5.07 6.15
N HIS A 651 -15.15 3.88 6.22
CA HIS A 651 -14.97 2.81 5.22
C HIS A 651 -15.77 2.99 3.95
N TYR A 652 -16.99 3.53 4.03
CA TYR A 652 -17.88 3.68 2.87
C TYR A 652 -18.52 5.09 2.79
N PRO A 653 -17.74 6.18 2.89
CA PRO A 653 -18.28 7.54 2.99
C PRO A 653 -19.01 8.03 1.74
N MET A 654 -18.83 7.39 0.59
CA MET A 654 -19.38 7.81 -0.71
C MET A 654 -20.85 7.41 -0.93
N VAL A 655 -21.44 6.68 0.01
CA VAL A 655 -22.86 6.29 0.03
C VAL A 655 -23.41 6.61 1.41
N ILE A 656 -24.66 7.08 1.49
CA ILE A 656 -25.22 7.46 2.79
C ILE A 656 -25.27 6.25 3.75
N PRO A 657 -25.09 6.42 5.07
CA PRO A 657 -24.98 5.32 6.03
C PRO A 657 -26.19 4.38 6.03
N SER A 658 -27.40 4.93 5.87
CA SER A 658 -28.64 4.14 5.82
C SER A 658 -28.70 3.22 4.61
N GLU A 659 -28.09 3.61 3.48
CA GLU A 659 -28.03 2.80 2.28
C GLU A 659 -26.89 1.77 2.36
N ASN A 660 -25.73 2.16 2.89
CA ASN A 660 -24.65 1.22 3.21
C ASN A 660 -25.10 0.11 4.15
N ARG A 661 -25.99 0.40 5.12
CA ARG A 661 -26.54 -0.64 5.99
C ARG A 661 -27.27 -1.72 5.18
N LYS A 662 -28.07 -1.33 4.19
CA LYS A 662 -28.76 -2.28 3.31
C LYS A 662 -27.76 -3.09 2.48
N ILE A 663 -26.85 -2.39 1.80
CA ILE A 663 -25.81 -3.01 0.96
C ILE A 663 -25.00 -4.04 1.75
N LEU A 664 -24.48 -3.65 2.92
CA LEU A 664 -23.65 -4.53 3.74
C LEU A 664 -24.46 -5.66 4.38
N THR A 665 -25.77 -5.48 4.60
CA THR A 665 -26.65 -6.58 5.04
C THR A 665 -26.82 -7.60 3.91
N ASP A 666 -27.08 -7.15 2.69
CA ASP A 666 -27.21 -8.02 1.51
C ASP A 666 -25.90 -8.79 1.24
N LEU A 667 -24.76 -8.14 1.46
CA LEU A 667 -23.43 -8.75 1.38
C LEU A 667 -23.04 -9.59 2.60
N LYS A 668 -23.89 -9.70 3.63
CA LYS A 668 -23.65 -10.45 4.88
C LYS A 668 -22.39 -10.00 5.63
N ARG A 669 -22.19 -8.67 5.69
CA ARG A 669 -21.02 -8.01 6.28
C ARG A 669 -21.37 -6.87 7.24
N ALA A 670 -22.65 -6.52 7.39
CA ALA A 670 -23.08 -5.42 8.26
C ALA A 670 -22.63 -5.61 9.72
N ASP A 671 -22.53 -6.84 10.21
CA ASP A 671 -22.05 -7.18 11.56
C ASP A 671 -20.58 -6.80 11.81
N ARG A 672 -19.83 -6.51 10.75
CA ARG A 672 -18.40 -6.13 10.84
C ARG A 672 -18.20 -4.63 11.07
N PHE A 673 -19.23 -3.81 10.88
CA PHE A 673 -19.12 -2.35 10.88
C PHE A 673 -19.95 -1.70 11.97
N ASP A 674 -19.40 -0.59 12.47
CA ASP A 674 -20.10 0.35 13.33
C ASP A 674 -20.79 1.41 12.46
N PHE A 675 -22.07 1.65 12.71
CA PHE A 675 -22.91 2.59 11.96
C PHE A 675 -23.23 3.85 12.76
N ASP A 676 -22.72 3.96 13.98
CA ASP A 676 -22.93 5.13 14.81
C ASP A 676 -22.18 6.33 14.23
N ARG A 677 -22.75 7.52 14.44
CA ARG A 677 -22.12 8.77 14.01
C ARG A 677 -20.78 8.93 14.76
N PRO A 678 -19.69 9.34 14.07
CA PRO A 678 -18.38 9.52 14.69
C PRO A 678 -18.43 10.44 15.90
N SER A 679 -17.64 10.13 16.94
CA SER A 679 -17.58 10.91 18.16
C SER A 679 -16.17 10.88 18.76
N PHE A 680 -15.81 11.94 19.50
CA PHE A 680 -14.49 12.05 20.11
C PHE A 680 -14.25 10.95 21.15
N THR A 681 -13.14 10.25 21.00
CA THR A 681 -12.61 9.27 21.94
C THR A 681 -11.36 9.84 22.61
N PRO A 682 -11.36 9.99 23.95
CA PRO A 682 -10.20 10.48 24.68
C PRO A 682 -8.94 9.64 24.42
N VAL A 683 -7.79 10.31 24.37
CA VAL A 683 -6.49 9.65 24.30
C VAL A 683 -6.22 8.94 25.62
N ARG A 684 -5.54 7.79 25.57
CA ARG A 684 -5.13 7.07 26.78
C ARG A 684 -4.26 7.95 27.70
N ILE A 685 -4.39 7.74 29.00
CA ILE A 685 -3.50 8.33 30.01
C ILE A 685 -2.27 7.43 30.13
N ASN A 686 -1.06 7.98 30.04
CA ASN A 686 0.18 7.21 30.24
C ASN A 686 0.71 7.43 31.65
N ILE A 687 1.09 6.35 32.33
CA ILE A 687 1.71 6.37 33.66
C ILE A 687 3.11 5.77 33.53
N VAL A 688 4.11 6.42 34.13
CA VAL A 688 5.53 6.08 33.89
C VAL A 688 6.34 5.81 35.15
N GLY A 689 5.88 6.27 36.32
CA GLY A 689 6.50 6.01 37.62
C GLY A 689 6.35 4.56 38.07
N TYR A 690 7.34 4.05 38.80
CA TYR A 690 7.37 2.69 39.30
C TYR A 690 6.29 2.44 40.36
N ASN A 691 6.18 3.33 41.36
CA ASN A 691 5.20 3.15 42.43
C ASN A 691 3.78 3.42 41.93
N ALA A 692 3.61 4.44 41.08
CA ALA A 692 2.34 4.69 40.38
C ALA A 692 1.90 3.48 39.54
N ALA A 693 2.81 2.89 38.77
CA ALA A 693 2.55 1.67 38.01
C ALA A 693 2.10 0.52 38.91
N LYS A 694 2.81 0.29 40.02
CA LYS A 694 2.50 -0.77 40.97
C LYS A 694 1.13 -0.57 41.62
N TYR A 695 0.81 0.65 42.06
CA TYR A 695 -0.48 1.03 42.62
C TYR A 695 -1.63 0.66 41.68
N ILE A 696 -1.55 1.06 40.41
CA ILE A 696 -2.58 0.79 39.40
C ILE A 696 -2.75 -0.71 39.15
N LEU A 697 -1.63 -1.45 39.07
CA LEU A 697 -1.66 -2.89 38.78
C LEU A 697 -2.19 -3.72 39.95
N GLU A 698 -2.01 -3.24 41.18
CA GLU A 698 -2.46 -3.90 42.41
C GLU A 698 -3.90 -3.52 42.79
N ASN A 699 -4.36 -2.32 42.43
CA ASN A 699 -5.70 -1.83 42.72
C ASN A 699 -6.74 -2.27 41.66
N GLN A 700 -7.14 -3.54 41.74
CA GLN A 700 -8.19 -4.12 40.89
C GLN A 700 -9.60 -3.60 41.20
N GLU A 701 -9.81 -2.81 42.26
CA GLU A 701 -11.12 -2.23 42.57
C GLU A 701 -11.42 -1.08 41.61
N ILE A 702 -10.45 -0.17 41.44
CA ILE A 702 -10.54 0.98 40.54
C ILE A 702 -10.12 0.61 39.11
N TYR A 703 -9.03 -0.15 38.93
CA TYR A 703 -8.44 -0.39 37.61
C TYR A 703 -8.68 -1.81 37.12
N LYS A 704 -9.60 -1.95 36.17
CA LYS A 704 -10.04 -3.23 35.59
C LYS A 704 -9.22 -3.61 34.36
N VAL A 705 -9.13 -4.92 34.08
CA VAL A 705 -8.63 -5.40 32.78
C VAL A 705 -9.60 -5.03 31.65
N CYS A 706 -9.08 -4.81 30.45
CA CYS A 706 -9.85 -4.33 29.30
C CYS A 706 -9.59 -5.12 28.01
N TRP A 707 -9.27 -6.41 28.13
CA TRP A 707 -8.91 -7.29 27.01
C TRP A 707 -10.11 -8.10 26.46
N ASP A 708 -11.27 -7.96 27.09
CA ASP A 708 -12.50 -8.68 26.76
C ASP A 708 -12.98 -8.42 25.32
N GLU A 709 -12.78 -7.20 24.81
CA GLU A 709 -13.14 -6.80 23.45
C GLU A 709 -12.41 -7.65 22.40
N GLY A 710 -11.07 -7.69 22.47
CA GLY A 710 -10.23 -8.46 21.54
C GLY A 710 -10.43 -9.97 21.68
N LEU A 711 -10.56 -10.47 22.91
CA LEU A 711 -10.84 -11.88 23.19
C LEU A 711 -12.21 -12.31 22.66
N GLY A 712 -13.24 -11.49 22.90
CA GLY A 712 -14.60 -11.72 22.40
C GLY A 712 -14.68 -11.68 20.87
N HIS A 713 -13.95 -10.77 20.23
CA HIS A 713 -13.90 -10.67 18.76
C HIS A 713 -13.31 -11.93 18.11
N LEU A 714 -12.21 -12.46 18.66
CA LEU A 714 -11.52 -13.63 18.09
C LEU A 714 -12.20 -14.97 18.43
N MET A 715 -12.64 -15.12 19.68
CA MET A 715 -12.99 -16.41 20.28
C MET A 715 -14.43 -16.46 20.83
N GLY A 716 -15.25 -15.43 20.58
CA GLY A 716 -16.64 -15.37 21.02
C GLY A 716 -16.78 -15.45 22.54
N GLU A 717 -17.83 -16.14 22.99
CA GLU A 717 -18.13 -16.28 24.42
C GLU A 717 -17.10 -17.16 25.17
N GLY A 718 -16.36 -18.00 24.45
CA GLY A 718 -15.20 -18.70 25.01
C GLY A 718 -14.10 -17.72 25.42
N GLY A 719 -13.78 -16.75 24.55
CA GLY A 719 -12.78 -15.72 24.84
C GLY A 719 -13.14 -14.84 26.03
N ARG A 720 -14.41 -14.45 26.16
CA ARG A 720 -14.89 -13.64 27.31
C ARG A 720 -14.78 -14.36 28.65
N ARG A 721 -14.67 -15.69 28.64
CA ARG A 721 -14.49 -16.53 29.84
C ARG A 721 -13.03 -16.92 30.11
N PHE A 722 -12.07 -16.40 29.34
CA PHE A 722 -10.65 -16.58 29.63
C PHE A 722 -10.28 -15.94 30.97
N MET A 723 -9.34 -16.56 31.70
CA MET A 723 -8.93 -16.17 33.05
C MET A 723 -8.39 -14.73 33.21
N LEU A 724 -8.11 -14.02 32.11
CA LEU A 724 -7.66 -12.62 32.12
C LEU A 724 -8.68 -11.65 31.49
N SER A 725 -9.89 -12.11 31.17
CA SER A 725 -10.94 -11.27 30.57
C SER A 725 -11.72 -10.43 31.58
N GLY A 726 -11.50 -10.63 32.89
CA GLY A 726 -12.15 -9.86 33.94
C GLY A 726 -11.56 -10.13 35.32
N ASP A 727 -12.02 -9.36 36.33
CA ASP A 727 -11.44 -9.33 37.67
C ASP A 727 -12.26 -10.10 38.74
N GLY A 728 -13.42 -10.67 38.36
CA GLY A 728 -14.31 -11.40 39.27
C GLY A 728 -13.80 -12.78 39.72
N ALA A 729 -14.45 -13.34 40.75
CA ALA A 729 -14.07 -14.63 41.37
C ALA A 729 -13.98 -15.80 40.38
N PHE A 730 -14.83 -15.81 39.34
CA PHE A 730 -14.78 -16.78 38.26
C PHE A 730 -13.39 -16.81 37.58
N PHE A 731 -12.87 -15.63 37.21
CA PHE A 731 -11.59 -15.50 36.53
C PHE A 731 -10.41 -15.89 37.44
N THR A 732 -10.47 -15.48 38.71
CA THR A 732 -9.50 -15.92 39.72
C THR A 732 -9.48 -17.45 39.86
N GLN A 733 -10.64 -18.11 39.84
CA GLN A 733 -10.73 -19.56 39.93
C GLN A 733 -10.19 -20.25 38.67
N GLN A 734 -10.51 -19.75 37.48
CA GLN A 734 -9.93 -20.25 36.22
C GLN A 734 -8.41 -20.15 36.23
N ARG A 735 -7.87 -19.02 36.69
CA ARG A 735 -6.43 -18.81 36.83
C ARG A 735 -5.78 -19.78 37.80
N LYS A 736 -6.39 -20.02 38.97
CA LYS A 736 -5.92 -21.02 39.94
C LYS A 736 -5.93 -22.44 39.36
N CYS A 737 -6.99 -22.80 38.63
CA CYS A 737 -7.11 -24.08 37.96
C CYS A 737 -5.99 -24.28 36.92
N MET A 738 -5.81 -23.30 36.04
CA MET A 738 -4.74 -23.33 35.03
C MET A 738 -3.35 -23.40 35.69
N GLY A 739 -3.09 -22.61 36.72
CA GLY A 739 -1.83 -22.62 37.47
C GLY A 739 -1.51 -23.97 38.09
N ALA A 740 -2.49 -24.63 38.72
CA ALA A 740 -2.32 -25.95 39.31
C ALA A 740 -2.03 -27.06 38.28
N LEU A 741 -2.50 -26.88 37.04
CA LEU A 741 -2.21 -27.81 35.93
C LEU A 741 -0.87 -27.52 35.25
N LEU A 742 -0.40 -26.27 35.26
CA LEU A 742 0.89 -25.85 34.70
C LEU A 742 2.08 -26.16 35.62
N TYR A 743 1.89 -26.07 36.93
CA TYR A 743 2.97 -26.16 37.91
C TYR A 743 2.80 -27.38 38.81
N ASN A 744 3.49 -28.48 38.49
CA ASN A 744 3.60 -29.69 39.32
C ASN A 744 5.07 -29.96 39.74
N ASP A 745 5.33 -30.90 40.65
CA ASP A 745 6.67 -31.09 41.24
C ASP A 745 7.82 -31.32 40.23
N THR A 746 7.53 -31.72 38.99
CA THR A 746 8.53 -31.95 37.94
C THR A 746 8.57 -30.86 36.86
N TRP A 747 7.75 -29.81 36.98
CA TRP A 747 7.60 -28.79 35.93
C TRP A 747 8.94 -28.10 35.59
N LYS A 748 9.69 -27.67 36.60
CA LYS A 748 10.90 -26.85 36.41
C LYS A 748 11.98 -27.63 35.66
N SER A 749 12.22 -28.88 36.05
CA SER A 749 13.21 -29.75 35.40
C SER A 749 12.79 -30.11 33.98
N ALA A 750 11.50 -30.42 33.75
CA ALA A 750 10.99 -30.75 32.42
C ALA A 750 11.11 -29.58 31.43
N ILE A 751 10.76 -28.35 31.86
CA ILE A 751 10.88 -27.14 31.04
C ILE A 751 12.35 -26.84 30.75
N LYS A 752 13.22 -26.91 31.76
CA LYS A 752 14.66 -26.71 31.60
C LYS A 752 15.25 -27.68 30.58
N SER A 753 15.00 -28.99 30.74
CA SER A 753 15.45 -30.01 29.79
C SER A 753 14.95 -29.74 28.37
N PHE A 754 13.68 -29.35 28.22
CA PHE A 754 13.12 -29.02 26.92
C PHE A 754 13.83 -27.84 26.25
N TYR A 755 13.95 -26.70 26.95
CA TYR A 755 14.56 -25.51 26.37
C TYR A 755 16.04 -25.72 26.04
N SER A 756 16.76 -26.45 26.88
CA SER A 756 18.15 -26.85 26.62
C SER A 756 18.27 -27.66 25.31
N MET A 757 17.40 -28.66 25.12
CA MET A 757 17.41 -29.51 23.93
C MET A 757 16.95 -28.79 22.66
N ILE A 758 15.84 -28.03 22.72
CA ILE A 758 15.29 -27.37 21.53
C ILE A 758 16.19 -26.23 21.06
N ALA A 759 16.86 -25.52 21.97
CA ALA A 759 17.79 -24.46 21.61
C ALA A 759 18.98 -25.01 20.79
N GLU A 760 19.63 -26.07 21.27
CA GLU A 760 20.74 -26.71 20.54
C GLU A 760 20.24 -27.34 19.23
N LYS A 761 19.07 -27.98 19.22
CA LYS A 761 18.46 -28.52 18.01
C LYS A 761 18.24 -27.44 16.95
N LEU A 762 17.59 -26.34 17.31
CA LEU A 762 17.30 -25.25 16.38
C LEU A 762 18.59 -24.58 15.89
N LEU A 763 19.57 -24.38 16.77
CA LEU A 763 20.88 -23.85 16.35
C LEU A 763 21.57 -24.80 15.36
N ALA A 764 21.54 -26.11 15.58
CA ALA A 764 22.13 -27.09 14.67
C ALA A 764 21.38 -27.18 13.32
N GLU A 765 20.05 -27.14 13.34
CA GLU A 765 19.24 -27.30 12.12
C GLU A 765 19.11 -26.02 11.28
N LYS A 766 19.11 -24.84 11.92
CA LYS A 766 18.82 -23.56 11.28
C LYS A 766 20.07 -22.74 10.99
N SER A 767 21.18 -23.01 11.66
CA SER A 767 22.44 -22.35 11.32
C SER A 767 23.02 -22.87 10.01
N TYR A 768 23.75 -22.02 9.30
CA TYR A 768 24.37 -22.33 8.03
C TYR A 768 25.74 -21.69 7.92
N LYS A 769 26.62 -22.26 7.10
CA LYS A 769 27.95 -21.68 6.82
C LYS A 769 27.86 -20.75 5.62
N LEU A 770 28.24 -19.49 5.82
CA LEU A 770 28.37 -18.50 4.77
C LEU A 770 29.74 -17.82 4.88
N ALA A 771 30.54 -17.90 3.81
CA ALA A 771 31.92 -17.41 3.78
C ALA A 771 32.78 -17.91 4.98
N GLY A 772 32.63 -19.20 5.32
CA GLY A 772 33.40 -19.84 6.41
C GLY A 772 32.92 -19.51 7.84
N LYS A 773 31.91 -18.65 8.01
CA LYS A 773 31.33 -18.32 9.31
C LYS A 773 29.96 -18.98 9.48
N THR A 774 29.67 -19.48 10.67
CA THR A 774 28.34 -19.98 11.01
C THR A 774 27.43 -18.79 11.29
N GLN A 775 26.23 -18.80 10.72
CA GLN A 775 25.23 -17.75 10.87
C GLN A 775 23.84 -18.35 11.09
N VAL A 776 22.97 -17.61 11.79
CA VAL A 776 21.55 -17.95 11.96
C VAL A 776 20.75 -16.67 12.17
N ASP A 777 19.48 -16.65 11.76
CA ASP A 777 18.53 -15.66 12.25
C ASP A 777 18.05 -16.07 13.65
N VAL A 778 18.61 -15.43 14.67
CA VAL A 778 18.42 -15.88 16.05
C VAL A 778 17.02 -15.57 16.58
N VAL A 779 16.35 -14.56 16.01
CA VAL A 779 15.00 -14.17 16.41
C VAL A 779 14.00 -15.08 15.70
N ARG A 780 14.04 -15.09 14.36
CA ARG A 780 13.06 -15.79 13.55
C ARG A 780 13.16 -17.31 13.67
N ASP A 781 14.38 -17.85 13.65
CA ASP A 781 14.61 -19.29 13.49
C ASP A 781 14.95 -20.01 14.81
N VAL A 782 15.26 -19.27 15.89
CA VAL A 782 15.59 -19.85 17.20
C VAL A 782 14.63 -19.38 18.28
N GLY A 783 14.61 -18.09 18.62
CA GLY A 783 13.77 -17.55 19.70
C GLY A 783 12.29 -17.82 19.50
N ASN A 784 11.73 -17.30 18.39
CA ASN A 784 10.32 -17.47 18.04
C ASN A 784 9.90 -18.95 17.98
N LEU A 785 10.77 -19.80 17.39
CA LEU A 785 10.48 -21.21 17.22
C LEU A 785 10.59 -22.01 18.51
N ALA A 786 11.55 -21.74 19.39
CA ALA A 786 11.69 -22.44 20.66
C ALA A 786 10.41 -22.34 21.50
N HIS A 787 9.84 -21.13 21.60
CA HIS A 787 8.55 -20.92 22.29
C HIS A 787 7.38 -21.55 21.53
N THR A 788 7.39 -21.51 20.19
CA THR A 788 6.34 -22.14 19.38
C THR A 788 6.30 -23.67 19.56
N HIS A 789 7.48 -24.32 19.57
CA HIS A 789 7.60 -25.76 19.86
C HIS A 789 7.15 -26.08 21.28
N PHE A 790 7.55 -25.26 22.27
CA PHE A 790 7.16 -25.45 23.67
C PHE A 790 5.64 -25.47 23.82
N VAL A 791 4.99 -24.42 23.31
CA VAL A 791 3.54 -24.24 23.42
C VAL A 791 2.79 -25.28 22.59
N SER A 792 3.33 -25.65 21.42
CA SER A 792 2.78 -26.76 20.64
C SER A 792 2.85 -28.09 21.38
N ARG A 793 3.94 -28.35 22.12
CA ARG A 793 4.11 -29.57 22.90
C ARG A 793 3.17 -29.59 24.10
N MET A 794 3.11 -28.46 24.81
CA MET A 794 2.34 -28.29 26.04
C MET A 794 0.83 -28.28 25.81
N PHE A 795 0.33 -27.76 24.69
CA PHE A 795 -1.11 -27.71 24.38
C PHE A 795 -1.56 -28.63 23.25
N ASN A 796 -0.65 -29.48 22.75
CA ASN A 796 -0.94 -30.42 21.68
C ASN A 796 -1.42 -29.74 20.37
N LEU A 797 -0.79 -28.62 20.02
CA LEU A 797 -1.10 -27.86 18.79
C LEU A 797 -0.60 -28.63 17.54
N PRO A 798 -1.24 -28.44 16.37
CA PRO A 798 -0.97 -29.22 15.16
C PRO A 798 0.27 -28.73 14.39
N LEU A 799 1.41 -28.60 15.07
CA LEU A 799 2.68 -28.15 14.47
C LEU A 799 3.25 -29.23 13.55
N LYS A 800 3.63 -28.81 12.33
CA LYS A 800 4.23 -29.66 11.29
C LYS A 800 5.74 -29.60 11.39
N THR A 801 6.35 -30.76 11.66
CA THR A 801 7.81 -30.93 11.74
C THR A 801 8.23 -32.21 11.03
N LYS A 802 9.54 -32.50 10.96
CA LYS A 802 10.03 -33.80 10.47
C LYS A 802 9.53 -34.96 11.34
N GLU A 803 9.41 -34.75 12.64
CA GLU A 803 8.91 -35.74 13.62
C GLU A 803 7.38 -35.84 13.63
N ASN A 804 6.68 -34.78 13.23
CA ASN A 804 5.23 -34.75 13.06
C ASN A 804 4.83 -34.29 11.63
N PRO A 805 5.01 -35.13 10.60
CA PRO A 805 4.66 -34.76 9.22
C PRO A 805 3.16 -34.59 9.00
N LYS A 806 2.32 -35.06 9.93
CA LYS A 806 0.86 -34.92 9.93
C LYS A 806 0.37 -33.59 10.50
N GLY A 807 1.25 -32.75 11.04
CA GLY A 807 0.90 -31.40 11.45
C GLY A 807 0.37 -30.58 10.28
N ILE A 808 -0.40 -29.54 10.59
CA ILE A 808 -1.07 -28.69 9.60
C ILE A 808 -0.24 -27.44 9.32
N PHE A 809 0.17 -26.72 10.37
CA PHE A 809 0.89 -25.46 10.26
C PHE A 809 2.40 -25.68 10.38
N SER A 810 3.18 -25.06 9.51
CA SER A 810 4.62 -24.95 9.69
C SER A 810 4.97 -24.17 10.95
N GLU A 811 6.24 -24.23 11.35
CA GLU A 811 6.77 -23.50 12.52
C GLU A 811 6.49 -21.99 12.44
N GLN A 812 6.73 -21.38 11.27
CA GLN A 812 6.54 -19.95 11.09
C GLN A 812 5.06 -19.56 10.98
N GLU A 813 4.23 -20.39 10.34
CA GLU A 813 2.78 -20.15 10.28
C GLU A 813 2.16 -20.19 11.68
N LEU A 814 2.48 -21.20 12.50
CA LEU A 814 1.94 -21.29 13.86
C LEU A 814 2.40 -20.11 14.73
N TYR A 815 3.67 -19.73 14.65
CA TYR A 815 4.18 -18.52 15.32
C TYR A 815 3.38 -17.27 14.92
N LYS A 816 3.22 -17.03 13.61
CA LYS A 816 2.52 -15.85 13.09
C LYS A 816 1.06 -15.82 13.52
N ILE A 817 0.37 -16.96 13.54
CA ILE A 817 -1.02 -17.07 14.03
C ILE A 817 -1.09 -16.65 15.51
N LEU A 818 -0.22 -17.20 16.36
CA LEU A 818 -0.20 -16.87 17.78
C LEU A 818 0.21 -15.41 18.05
N ALA A 819 1.15 -14.88 17.26
CA ALA A 819 1.54 -13.48 17.32
C ALA A 819 0.38 -12.55 16.94
N VAL A 820 -0.32 -12.80 15.84
CA VAL A 820 -1.47 -12.00 15.40
C VAL A 820 -2.61 -12.05 16.43
N ILE A 821 -2.88 -13.22 17.03
CA ILE A 821 -3.84 -13.35 18.14
C ILE A 821 -3.44 -12.43 19.30
N PHE A 822 -2.17 -12.45 19.70
CA PHE A 822 -1.66 -11.57 20.76
C PHE A 822 -1.83 -10.10 20.41
N VAL A 823 -1.44 -9.67 19.20
CA VAL A 823 -1.56 -8.25 18.80
C VAL A 823 -3.01 -7.81 18.90
N CYS A 824 -3.95 -8.59 18.36
CA CYS A 824 -5.37 -8.24 18.39
C CYS A 824 -5.97 -8.16 19.81
N ILE A 825 -5.45 -8.93 20.78
CA ILE A 825 -5.94 -8.93 22.17
C ILE A 825 -5.27 -7.83 23.01
N PHE A 826 -3.95 -7.70 22.90
CA PHE A 826 -3.13 -6.93 23.85
C PHE A 826 -2.51 -5.66 23.26
N PHE A 827 -2.37 -5.56 21.93
CA PHE A 827 -1.61 -4.50 21.25
C PHE A 827 -2.24 -4.00 19.94
N ASP A 828 -3.57 -3.91 19.89
CA ASP A 828 -4.29 -3.27 18.77
C ASP A 828 -4.27 -1.74 18.94
N ILE A 829 -3.14 -1.13 18.55
CA ILE A 829 -2.82 0.28 18.86
C ILE A 829 -2.93 1.24 17.68
N ASP A 830 -3.01 0.74 16.45
CA ASP A 830 -3.11 1.56 15.24
C ASP A 830 -4.55 1.46 14.69
N PRO A 831 -5.39 2.49 14.91
CA PRO A 831 -6.79 2.46 14.48
C PRO A 831 -6.96 2.21 12.97
N ALA A 832 -6.03 2.70 12.13
CA ALA A 832 -6.09 2.52 10.69
C ALA A 832 -5.66 1.11 10.23
N LYS A 833 -5.05 0.30 11.11
CA LYS A 833 -4.71 -1.11 10.85
C LYS A 833 -5.55 -2.09 11.65
N SER A 834 -6.33 -1.60 12.62
CA SER A 834 -7.16 -2.41 13.52
C SER A 834 -8.16 -3.29 12.76
N PHE A 835 -8.90 -2.72 11.80
CA PHE A 835 -9.89 -3.50 11.04
C PHE A 835 -9.29 -4.69 10.25
N PRO A 836 -8.30 -4.51 9.36
CA PRO A 836 -7.68 -5.63 8.66
C PRO A 836 -7.02 -6.63 9.61
N LEU A 837 -6.35 -6.13 10.67
CA LEU A 837 -5.76 -6.98 11.71
C LEU A 837 -6.83 -7.87 12.35
N ARG A 838 -7.94 -7.30 12.80
CA ARG A 838 -9.05 -8.02 13.46
C ARG A 838 -9.71 -9.05 12.54
N GLN A 839 -9.89 -8.73 11.25
CA GLN A 839 -10.47 -9.69 10.29
C GLN A 839 -9.52 -10.88 10.05
N GLY A 840 -8.25 -10.59 9.72
CA GLY A 840 -7.25 -11.63 9.49
C GLY A 840 -6.98 -12.48 10.74
N ALA A 841 -6.88 -11.84 11.91
CA ALA A 841 -6.70 -12.51 13.19
C ALA A 841 -7.85 -13.46 13.52
N ARG A 842 -9.10 -13.04 13.29
CA ARG A 842 -10.28 -13.88 13.53
C ARG A 842 -10.27 -15.09 12.61
N GLU A 843 -9.98 -14.92 11.32
CA GLU A 843 -9.93 -16.04 10.38
C GLU A 843 -8.91 -17.10 10.79
N VAL A 844 -7.66 -16.69 11.10
CA VAL A 844 -6.61 -17.64 11.48
C VAL A 844 -6.83 -18.25 12.86
N ALA A 845 -7.36 -17.48 13.82
CA ALA A 845 -7.75 -18.01 15.13
C ALA A 845 -8.86 -19.05 15.01
N GLN A 846 -9.83 -18.80 14.12
CA GLN A 846 -10.93 -19.72 13.85
C GLN A 846 -10.44 -21.03 13.22
N ALA A 847 -9.52 -20.94 12.26
CA ALA A 847 -8.90 -22.11 11.64
C ALA A 847 -8.10 -22.95 12.64
N LEU A 848 -7.25 -22.33 13.45
CA LEU A 848 -6.46 -23.02 14.48
C LEU A 848 -7.38 -23.66 15.54
N GLY A 849 -8.35 -22.90 16.05
CA GLY A 849 -9.23 -23.35 17.12
C GLY A 849 -10.07 -24.57 16.76
N LYS A 850 -10.64 -24.64 15.54
CA LYS A 850 -11.37 -25.83 15.08
C LYS A 850 -10.50 -27.09 15.06
N VAL A 851 -9.23 -26.98 14.67
CA VAL A 851 -8.30 -28.11 14.67
C VAL A 851 -7.95 -28.54 16.10
N VAL A 852 -7.67 -27.57 16.98
CA VAL A 852 -7.36 -27.85 18.40
C VAL A 852 -8.57 -28.48 19.08
N GLU A 853 -9.78 -28.00 18.81
CA GLU A 853 -11.02 -28.56 19.36
C GLU A 853 -11.22 -30.02 18.94
N MET A 854 -10.96 -30.35 17.67
CA MET A 854 -11.00 -31.74 17.22
C MET A 854 -9.99 -32.63 17.96
N ASN A 855 -8.76 -32.13 18.19
CA ASN A 855 -7.74 -32.86 18.96
C ASN A 855 -8.17 -33.06 20.43
N VAL A 856 -8.76 -32.05 21.08
CA VAL A 856 -9.26 -32.14 22.45
C VAL A 856 -10.43 -33.11 22.54
N LYS A 857 -11.39 -33.07 21.60
CA LYS A 857 -12.51 -34.03 21.54
C LYS A 857 -12.03 -35.48 21.48
N LEU A 858 -11.06 -35.78 20.62
CA LEU A 858 -10.50 -37.14 20.50
C LEU A 858 -9.78 -37.58 21.78
N SER A 859 -8.99 -36.69 22.37
CA SER A 859 -8.19 -36.97 23.58
C SER A 859 -9.07 -37.20 24.81
N ASN A 860 -10.20 -36.50 24.91
CA ASN A 860 -11.13 -36.54 26.04
C ASN A 860 -12.32 -37.51 25.86
N GLY A 861 -12.57 -38.00 24.65
CA GLY A 861 -13.69 -38.88 24.32
C GLY A 861 -13.30 -40.37 24.27
N ILE A 862 -12.63 -40.77 23.19
CA ILE A 862 -12.38 -42.18 22.84
C ILE A 862 -10.97 -42.64 23.31
N GLY A 863 -10.19 -41.76 23.94
CA GLY A 863 -8.81 -42.06 24.33
C GLY A 863 -7.86 -42.24 23.14
N MET A 864 -8.28 -41.83 21.94
CA MET A 864 -7.47 -41.84 20.72
C MET A 864 -6.52 -40.64 20.69
N LYS A 865 -5.34 -40.83 20.07
CA LYS A 865 -4.41 -39.73 19.80
C LYS A 865 -5.06 -38.68 18.89
N GLY A 866 -4.75 -37.39 19.10
CA GLY A 866 -5.16 -36.32 18.20
C GLY A 866 -4.70 -36.60 16.76
N LEU A 867 -5.56 -36.32 15.78
CA LEU A 867 -5.36 -36.65 14.36
C LEU A 867 -4.09 -36.01 13.77
N PHE A 868 -3.75 -34.80 14.23
CA PHE A 868 -2.69 -33.96 13.66
C PHE A 868 -1.51 -33.74 14.61
N THR A 869 -1.41 -34.55 15.66
CA THR A 869 -0.44 -34.37 16.75
C THR A 869 0.60 -35.47 16.75
N GLY A 870 1.83 -35.12 17.15
CA GLY A 870 2.96 -36.05 17.19
C GLY A 870 2.73 -37.25 18.11
N LYS A 871 3.54 -38.32 17.94
CA LYS A 871 3.45 -39.49 18.82
C LYS A 871 3.75 -39.08 20.27
N ALA A 872 2.90 -39.50 21.21
CA ALA A 872 3.22 -39.44 22.64
C ALA A 872 4.50 -40.21 22.90
N ASN A 873 5.54 -39.52 23.39
CA ASN A 873 6.77 -40.12 23.89
C ASN A 873 6.61 -40.29 25.39
N LYS A 874 6.79 -41.52 25.91
CA LYS A 874 6.66 -41.81 27.34
C LYS A 874 7.78 -41.19 28.16
N ASP A 875 8.93 -40.91 27.53
CA ASP A 875 10.11 -40.32 28.15
C ASP A 875 10.14 -38.78 28.02
N ASP A 876 9.04 -38.17 27.53
CA ASP A 876 8.89 -36.72 27.41
C ASP A 876 7.74 -36.24 28.33
N PRO A 877 8.07 -35.76 29.54
CA PRO A 877 7.07 -35.28 30.50
C PRO A 877 6.17 -34.18 29.95
N LEU A 878 6.68 -33.29 29.08
CA LEU A 878 5.89 -32.20 28.49
C LEU A 878 4.91 -32.69 27.42
N ALA A 879 5.19 -33.82 26.77
CA ALA A 879 4.22 -34.49 25.89
C ALA A 879 2.94 -34.88 26.63
N ALA A 880 3.10 -35.31 27.88
CA ALA A 880 1.99 -35.73 28.72
C ALA A 880 1.18 -34.53 29.22
N TYR A 881 1.80 -33.35 29.37
CA TYR A 881 1.14 -32.12 29.81
C TYR A 881 -0.07 -31.77 28.94
N GLY A 882 0.02 -31.81 27.61
CA GLY A 882 -1.12 -31.41 26.75
C GLY A 882 -2.35 -32.29 26.91
N VAL A 883 -2.16 -33.61 26.97
CA VAL A 883 -3.27 -34.54 27.21
C VAL A 883 -3.77 -34.46 28.66
N ASN A 884 -2.86 -34.32 29.62
CA ASN A 884 -3.22 -34.26 31.04
C ASN A 884 -3.91 -32.94 31.41
N MET A 885 -3.52 -31.82 30.81
CA MET A 885 -4.14 -30.52 30.99
C MET A 885 -5.56 -30.52 30.43
N ALA A 886 -5.75 -31.00 29.19
CA ALA A 886 -7.10 -31.12 28.60
C ALA A 886 -8.02 -32.03 29.44
N LYS A 887 -7.48 -33.12 30.01
CA LYS A 887 -8.23 -33.99 30.94
C LYS A 887 -8.49 -33.32 32.29
N GLY A 888 -7.52 -32.58 32.81
CA GLY A 888 -7.60 -31.84 34.07
C GLY A 888 -8.66 -30.75 34.03
N LEU A 889 -8.67 -29.94 32.97
CA LEU A 889 -9.69 -28.91 32.73
C LEU A 889 -11.09 -29.53 32.57
N LYS A 890 -11.20 -30.68 31.87
CA LYS A 890 -12.47 -31.42 31.78
C LYS A 890 -12.94 -31.92 33.15
N ARG A 891 -12.03 -32.42 34.00
CA ARG A 891 -12.34 -32.81 35.40
C ARG A 891 -12.75 -31.61 36.26
N ALA A 892 -12.23 -30.42 35.96
CA ALA A 892 -12.63 -29.17 36.59
C ALA A 892 -13.98 -28.63 36.08
N GLY A 893 -14.68 -29.37 35.20
CA GLY A 893 -16.05 -29.05 34.76
C GLY A 893 -16.13 -28.26 33.45
N LEU A 894 -15.01 -27.99 32.77
CA LEU A 894 -15.04 -27.25 31.51
C LEU A 894 -15.51 -28.13 30.35
N SER A 895 -16.31 -27.54 29.46
CA SER A 895 -16.68 -28.15 28.18
C SER A 895 -15.46 -28.24 27.24
N THR A 896 -15.52 -29.10 26.21
CA THR A 896 -14.44 -29.16 25.21
C THR A 896 -14.23 -27.82 24.50
N GLU A 897 -15.32 -27.09 24.24
CA GLU A 897 -15.27 -25.75 23.64
C GLU A 897 -14.55 -24.78 24.58
N ASP A 898 -14.89 -24.78 25.87
CA ASP A 898 -14.28 -23.90 26.88
C ASP A 898 -12.79 -24.20 27.04
N ILE A 899 -12.39 -25.48 27.04
CA ILE A 899 -10.98 -25.87 27.10
C ILE A 899 -10.18 -25.24 25.95
N VAL A 900 -10.76 -25.17 24.75
CA VAL A 900 -10.05 -24.68 23.56
C VAL A 900 -10.06 -23.16 23.49
N TRP A 901 -11.27 -22.58 23.53
CA TRP A 901 -11.52 -21.18 23.24
C TRP A 901 -11.36 -20.27 24.46
N SER A 902 -11.51 -20.79 25.67
CA SER A 902 -11.29 -20.01 26.89
C SER A 902 -9.93 -20.28 27.54
N GLN A 903 -9.27 -21.41 27.29
CA GLN A 903 -8.04 -21.78 28.00
C GLN A 903 -6.84 -21.92 27.06
N ILE A 904 -6.86 -22.89 26.14
CA ILE A 904 -5.68 -23.24 25.32
C ILE A 904 -5.26 -22.12 24.38
N LEU A 905 -6.15 -21.66 23.49
CA LEU A 905 -5.80 -20.65 22.48
C LEU A 905 -5.35 -19.31 23.08
N PRO A 906 -6.09 -18.69 24.03
CA PRO A 906 -5.67 -17.40 24.57
C PRO A 906 -4.37 -17.52 25.38
N THR A 907 -4.15 -18.64 26.09
CA THR A 907 -2.88 -18.88 26.81
C THR A 907 -1.72 -19.08 25.83
N ALA A 908 -1.90 -19.89 24.79
CA ALA A 908 -0.88 -20.09 23.76
C ALA A 908 -0.53 -18.78 23.03
N GLY A 909 -1.55 -18.00 22.68
CA GLY A 909 -1.42 -16.68 22.07
C GLY A 909 -0.68 -15.71 23.00
N ALA A 910 -0.96 -15.71 24.30
CA ALA A 910 -0.28 -14.90 25.30
C ALA A 910 1.20 -15.28 25.49
N MET A 911 1.51 -16.59 25.50
CA MET A 911 2.84 -17.09 25.88
C MET A 911 3.90 -16.90 24.80
N VAL A 912 3.63 -17.28 23.55
CA VAL A 912 4.68 -17.34 22.51
C VAL A 912 5.28 -15.96 22.21
N PRO A 913 4.49 -14.94 21.83
CA PRO A 913 5.03 -13.65 21.43
C PRO A 913 5.68 -12.92 22.60
N ASN A 914 5.10 -13.04 23.80
CA ASN A 914 5.62 -12.38 24.98
C ASN A 914 6.99 -12.93 25.41
N GLN A 915 7.18 -14.25 25.40
CA GLN A 915 8.48 -14.81 25.76
C GLN A 915 9.52 -14.59 24.64
N ALA A 916 9.10 -14.71 23.38
CA ALA A 916 9.98 -14.52 22.24
C ALA A 916 10.51 -13.07 22.14
N GLN A 917 9.66 -12.07 22.36
CA GLN A 917 10.10 -10.67 22.34
C GLN A 917 11.10 -10.37 23.48
N VAL A 918 10.85 -10.93 24.67
CA VAL A 918 11.71 -10.75 25.83
C VAL A 918 13.11 -11.29 25.54
N PHE A 919 13.21 -12.50 24.98
CA PHE A 919 14.48 -13.08 24.56
C PHE A 919 15.20 -12.21 23.53
N ALA A 920 14.51 -11.81 22.47
CA ALA A 920 15.11 -11.05 21.38
C ALA A 920 15.57 -9.64 21.80
N GLN A 921 14.80 -8.92 22.62
CA GLN A 921 15.16 -7.61 23.15
C GLN A 921 16.40 -7.66 24.04
N THR A 922 16.44 -8.64 24.94
CA THR A 922 17.57 -8.84 25.85
C THR A 922 18.84 -9.17 25.08
N LEU A 923 18.75 -10.07 24.10
CA LEU A 923 19.88 -10.47 23.28
C LEU A 923 20.39 -9.31 22.42
N ASP A 924 19.49 -8.54 21.80
CA ASP A 924 19.83 -7.34 21.04
C ASP A 924 20.70 -6.39 21.87
N TRP A 925 20.33 -6.10 23.12
CA TRP A 925 21.13 -5.22 23.97
C TRP A 925 22.55 -5.74 24.24
N TYR A 926 22.71 -7.02 24.62
CA TYR A 926 24.04 -7.59 24.89
C TYR A 926 24.92 -7.69 23.65
N LEU A 927 24.31 -7.85 22.47
CA LEU A 927 25.03 -7.86 21.20
C LEU A 927 25.29 -6.45 20.62
N SER A 928 24.74 -5.41 21.24
CA SER A 928 25.04 -4.01 20.88
C SER A 928 26.41 -3.56 21.42
N PRO A 929 26.93 -2.39 20.99
CA PRO A 929 28.12 -1.80 21.57
C PRO A 929 28.03 -1.57 23.09
N ALA A 930 26.85 -1.21 23.62
CA ALA A 930 26.67 -0.96 25.05
C ALA A 930 26.82 -2.24 25.90
N GLY A 931 26.40 -3.38 25.36
CA GLY A 931 26.45 -4.67 26.02
C GLY A 931 27.78 -5.41 25.88
N GLU A 932 28.68 -4.94 25.01
CA GLU A 932 29.92 -5.63 24.61
C GLU A 932 30.80 -6.05 25.78
N LYS A 933 30.96 -5.16 26.77
CA LYS A 933 31.79 -5.40 27.96
C LYS A 933 31.34 -6.58 28.82
N TYR A 934 30.07 -7.00 28.73
CA TYR A 934 29.52 -8.11 29.51
C TYR A 934 29.58 -9.46 28.79
N ARG A 935 29.82 -9.47 27.47
CA ARG A 935 29.81 -10.70 26.67
C ARG A 935 30.86 -11.74 27.08
N PRO A 936 32.11 -11.37 27.45
CA PRO A 936 33.09 -12.36 27.92
C PRO A 936 32.64 -13.10 29.18
N GLU A 937 32.01 -12.38 30.12
CA GLU A 937 31.52 -12.98 31.37
C GLU A 937 30.29 -13.86 31.12
N LEU A 938 29.36 -13.43 30.26
CA LEU A 938 28.24 -14.26 29.81
C LEU A 938 28.72 -15.56 29.14
N HIS A 939 29.75 -15.48 28.29
CA HIS A 939 30.36 -16.66 27.68
C HIS A 939 30.96 -17.60 28.73
N ARG A 940 31.71 -17.05 29.69
CA ARG A 940 32.30 -17.81 30.81
C ARG A 940 31.20 -18.58 31.57
N ILE A 941 30.15 -17.90 32.01
CA ILE A 941 29.07 -18.51 32.80
C ILE A 941 28.28 -19.55 31.98
N ALA A 942 28.00 -19.28 30.70
CA ALA A 942 27.30 -20.20 29.82
C ALA A 942 28.09 -21.48 29.49
N ALA A 943 29.42 -21.41 29.57
CA ALA A 943 30.34 -22.53 29.38
C ALA A 943 30.57 -23.38 30.65
N LEU A 944 30.24 -22.87 31.85
CA LEU A 944 30.30 -23.64 33.09
C LEU A 944 29.23 -24.74 33.15
N GLU A 945 29.44 -25.73 34.03
CA GLU A 945 28.43 -26.73 34.33
C GLU A 945 27.14 -26.08 34.84
N THR A 946 26.02 -26.67 34.42
CA THR A 946 24.70 -26.20 34.77
C THR A 946 24.41 -26.49 36.24
N GLY A 947 24.07 -25.46 37.01
CA GLY A 947 23.71 -25.55 38.43
C GLY A 947 22.95 -24.32 38.89
N ASP A 948 22.42 -24.34 40.12
CA ASP A 948 21.53 -23.28 40.61
C ASP A 948 22.19 -21.88 40.59
N GLU A 949 23.49 -21.79 40.94
CA GLU A 949 24.22 -20.52 40.91
C GLU A 949 24.42 -19.99 39.48
N THR A 950 24.84 -20.85 38.54
CA THR A 950 25.06 -20.42 37.15
C THR A 950 23.74 -20.09 36.45
N ASP A 951 22.67 -20.82 36.76
CA ASP A 951 21.31 -20.51 36.30
C ASP A 951 20.82 -19.16 36.83
N ALA A 952 21.02 -18.89 38.12
CA ALA A 952 20.61 -17.64 38.75
C ALA A 952 21.37 -16.44 38.16
N LEU A 953 22.68 -16.58 37.93
CA LEU A 953 23.48 -15.53 37.28
C LEU A 953 23.03 -15.26 35.84
N LEU A 954 22.83 -16.30 35.03
CA LEU A 954 22.33 -16.13 33.65
C LEU A 954 20.93 -15.51 33.63
N LEU A 955 20.05 -15.93 34.54
CA LEU A 955 18.74 -15.31 34.70
C LEU A 955 18.87 -13.83 35.08
N GLY A 956 19.74 -13.51 36.05
CA GLY A 956 20.01 -12.14 36.47
C GLY A 956 20.47 -11.25 35.31
N TYR A 957 21.41 -11.72 34.49
CA TYR A 957 21.79 -11.03 33.26
C TYR A 957 20.61 -10.89 32.29
N ALA A 958 19.81 -11.94 32.09
CA ALA A 958 18.63 -11.84 31.24
C ALA A 958 17.66 -10.76 31.76
N MET A 959 17.37 -10.72 33.06
CA MET A 959 16.47 -9.73 33.66
C MET A 959 17.01 -8.29 33.53
N GLU A 960 18.33 -8.08 33.69
CA GLU A 960 18.95 -6.77 33.46
C GLU A 960 18.92 -6.37 31.98
N GLY A 961 19.12 -7.29 31.04
CA GLY A 961 19.00 -6.96 29.62
C GLY A 961 17.57 -6.56 29.23
N ILE A 962 16.55 -7.20 29.82
CA ILE A 962 15.14 -6.78 29.68
C ILE A 962 14.95 -5.39 30.28
N ARG A 963 15.54 -5.11 31.44
CA ARG A 963 15.46 -3.80 32.08
C ARG A 963 16.05 -2.69 31.20
N MET A 964 17.15 -2.99 30.49
CA MET A 964 17.84 -2.02 29.65
C MET A 964 17.20 -1.81 28.27
N ALA A 965 16.56 -2.83 27.70
CA ALA A 965 16.04 -2.80 26.33
C ALA A 965 14.55 -3.12 26.19
N GLY A 966 13.84 -3.39 27.28
CA GLY A 966 12.44 -3.78 27.26
C GLY A 966 11.50 -2.63 26.97
N THR A 967 10.54 -2.85 26.08
CA THR A 967 9.45 -1.91 25.79
C THR A 967 8.10 -2.52 26.13
N PHE A 968 7.80 -2.56 27.43
CA PHE A 968 6.61 -3.22 27.96
C PHE A 968 5.68 -2.22 28.63
N GLY A 969 4.40 -2.55 28.63
CA GLY A 969 3.38 -1.83 29.39
C GLY A 969 2.05 -2.57 29.35
N LEU A 970 1.11 -2.15 30.19
CA LEU A 970 -0.19 -2.80 30.35
C LEU A 970 -1.31 -1.77 30.34
N TYR A 971 -2.41 -2.10 29.65
CA TYR A 971 -3.63 -1.31 29.70
C TYR A 971 -4.53 -1.69 30.87
N ARG A 972 -5.18 -0.69 31.44
CA ARG A 972 -6.28 -0.78 32.39
C ARG A 972 -7.40 0.17 32.00
N LYS A 973 -8.61 -0.10 32.45
CA LYS A 973 -9.74 0.83 32.39
C LYS A 973 -10.10 1.25 33.81
N ALA A 974 -10.24 2.54 34.05
CA ALA A 974 -10.69 3.06 35.33
C ALA A 974 -12.20 2.90 35.48
N GLU A 975 -12.66 2.24 36.53
CA GLU A 975 -14.08 2.05 36.87
C GLU A 975 -14.64 3.26 37.62
N SER A 976 -13.79 3.96 38.36
CA SER A 976 -14.12 5.18 39.10
C SER A 976 -13.03 6.23 38.93
N ALA A 977 -13.33 7.49 39.26
CA ALA A 977 -12.35 8.57 39.20
C ALA A 977 -11.30 8.39 40.31
N ASP A 978 -10.05 8.75 40.01
CA ASP A 978 -8.92 8.66 40.93
C ASP A 978 -7.88 9.75 40.62
N VAL A 979 -6.96 10.00 41.54
CA VAL A 979 -5.80 10.89 41.33
C VAL A 979 -4.53 10.11 41.62
N ILE A 980 -3.78 9.79 40.57
CA ILE A 980 -2.52 9.05 40.66
C ILE A 980 -1.40 10.04 40.98
N GLU A 981 -0.60 9.73 42.00
CA GLU A 981 0.64 10.44 42.29
C GLU A 981 1.80 9.71 41.57
N GLU A 982 2.40 10.38 40.58
CA GLU A 982 3.61 9.92 39.90
C GLU A 982 4.82 10.06 40.81
N ASP A 983 5.85 9.24 40.56
CA ASP A 983 7.05 9.18 41.41
C ASP A 983 7.85 10.49 41.39
N ASN A 984 7.60 11.38 40.42
CA ASN A 984 8.16 12.73 40.34
C ASN A 984 7.34 13.80 41.12
N GLY A 985 6.25 13.40 41.79
CA GLY A 985 5.32 14.26 42.52
C GLY A 985 4.20 14.89 41.66
N GLU A 986 4.14 14.57 40.36
CA GLU A 986 3.05 15.02 39.49
C GLU A 986 1.75 14.29 39.83
N ARG A 987 0.62 15.00 39.78
CA ARG A 987 -0.71 14.42 40.05
C ARG A 987 -1.47 14.29 38.74
N VAL A 988 -1.83 13.06 38.40
CA VAL A 988 -2.56 12.71 37.18
C VAL A 988 -4.00 12.38 37.52
N GLU A 989 -4.94 13.20 37.05
CA GLU A 989 -6.37 12.95 37.22
C GLU A 989 -6.88 11.90 36.24
N VAL A 990 -7.63 10.93 36.75
CA VAL A 990 -8.27 9.87 35.96
C VAL A 990 -9.77 9.90 36.21
N LYS A 991 -10.57 9.80 35.14
CA LYS A 991 -12.03 9.73 35.20
C LYS A 991 -12.51 8.30 35.00
N ALA A 992 -13.72 8.02 35.50
CA ALA A 992 -14.39 6.77 35.20
C ALA A 992 -14.54 6.59 33.68
N GLY A 993 -14.14 5.42 33.18
CA GLY A 993 -14.14 5.08 31.76
C GLY A 993 -12.79 5.29 31.05
N ASP A 994 -11.86 6.05 31.63
CA ASP A 994 -10.57 6.33 31.00
C ASP A 994 -9.73 5.06 30.82
N ARG A 995 -9.03 4.98 29.69
CA ARG A 995 -8.01 3.96 29.44
C ARG A 995 -6.66 4.46 29.94
N VAL A 996 -6.06 3.72 30.87
CA VAL A 996 -4.75 4.00 31.44
C VAL A 996 -3.74 3.00 30.91
N PHE A 997 -2.59 3.47 30.46
CA PHE A 997 -1.47 2.65 30.01
C PHE A 997 -0.28 2.82 30.94
N VAL A 998 0.06 1.74 31.63
CA VAL A 998 1.18 1.69 32.56
C VAL A 998 2.44 1.30 31.79
N SER A 999 3.38 2.22 31.66
CA SER A 999 4.67 2.03 31.01
C SER A 999 5.70 1.47 32.00
N PHE A 1000 6.48 0.47 31.56
CA PHE A 1000 7.61 -0.05 32.35
C PHE A 1000 8.95 0.51 31.90
N VAL A 1001 9.01 1.31 30.83
CA VAL A 1001 10.27 1.79 30.23
C VAL A 1001 11.05 2.69 31.19
N SER A 1002 10.38 3.71 31.75
CA SER A 1002 11.01 4.62 32.72
C SER A 1002 11.13 3.98 34.10
N ALA A 1003 10.10 3.25 34.55
CA ALA A 1003 10.11 2.53 35.82
C ALA A 1003 11.28 1.53 35.95
N ALA A 1004 11.70 0.89 34.85
CA ALA A 1004 12.87 0.00 34.80
C ALA A 1004 14.21 0.73 35.01
N LYS A 1005 14.22 2.06 34.98
CA LYS A 1005 15.42 2.91 35.13
C LYS A 1005 15.33 3.84 36.34
N ASP A 1006 14.32 3.68 37.19
CA ASP A 1006 14.18 4.49 38.39
C ASP A 1006 15.39 4.26 39.33
N PRO A 1007 16.19 5.29 39.65
CA PRO A 1007 17.36 5.14 40.52
C PRO A 1007 17.01 4.80 41.97
N ASN A 1008 15.79 5.07 42.43
CA ASN A 1008 15.33 4.74 43.78
C ASN A 1008 15.05 3.23 43.94
N ILE A 1009 14.67 2.56 42.85
CA ILE A 1009 14.40 1.13 42.80
C ILE A 1009 15.62 0.36 42.30
N PHE A 1010 16.32 0.91 41.31
CA PHE A 1010 17.50 0.33 40.68
C PHE A 1010 18.73 1.24 40.89
N PRO A 1011 19.42 1.16 42.04
CA PRO A 1011 20.65 1.94 42.27
C PRO A 1011 21.66 1.70 41.15
N ASN A 1012 22.26 2.79 40.63
CA ASN A 1012 23.09 2.77 39.41
C ASN A 1012 22.33 2.17 38.20
N PRO A 1013 21.24 2.80 37.72
CA PRO A 1013 20.31 2.20 36.76
C PRO A 1013 20.94 1.91 35.39
N GLU A 1014 22.04 2.55 35.03
CA GLU A 1014 22.75 2.29 33.76
C GLU A 1014 23.77 1.12 33.84
N VAL A 1015 23.97 0.54 35.02
CA VAL A 1015 24.89 -0.58 35.26
C VAL A 1015 24.11 -1.88 35.38
N VAL A 1016 24.58 -2.91 34.67
CA VAL A 1016 24.03 -4.27 34.76
C VAL A 1016 24.51 -4.91 36.06
N ASP A 1017 23.56 -5.26 36.92
CA ASP A 1017 23.81 -6.05 38.11
C ASP A 1017 22.93 -7.32 38.12
N PRO A 1018 23.50 -8.50 37.80
CA PRO A 1018 22.74 -9.74 37.73
C PRO A 1018 22.30 -10.28 39.11
N ARG A 1019 22.67 -9.60 40.21
CA ARG A 1019 22.33 -10.04 41.58
C ARG A 1019 21.17 -9.26 42.18
N ARG A 1020 20.53 -8.36 41.44
CA ARG A 1020 19.37 -7.61 41.94
C ARG A 1020 18.21 -8.55 42.31
N PRO A 1021 17.41 -8.21 43.33
CA PRO A 1021 16.26 -9.02 43.72
C PRO A 1021 15.23 -9.12 42.58
N LEU A 1022 14.76 -10.34 42.30
CA LEU A 1022 13.88 -10.63 41.16
C LEU A 1022 12.51 -9.94 41.27
N GLU A 1023 12.06 -9.66 42.48
CA GLU A 1023 10.84 -8.94 42.80
C GLU A 1023 10.86 -7.46 42.37
N SER A 1024 12.05 -6.89 42.15
CA SER A 1024 12.20 -5.50 41.70
C SER A 1024 11.69 -5.32 40.26
N TYR A 1025 11.74 -6.38 39.44
CA TYR A 1025 11.37 -6.32 38.02
C TYR A 1025 9.86 -6.53 37.81
N ILE A 1026 9.16 -5.48 37.39
CA ILE A 1026 7.69 -5.47 37.21
C ILE A 1026 7.22 -5.71 35.77
N HIS A 1027 8.11 -6.02 34.82
CA HIS A 1027 7.74 -6.15 33.39
C HIS A 1027 6.80 -7.32 33.07
N TYR A 1028 6.69 -8.30 33.97
CA TYR A 1028 5.69 -9.36 33.90
C TYR A 1028 4.36 -8.97 34.56
N GLY A 1029 4.18 -7.71 34.96
CA GLY A 1029 3.08 -7.25 35.81
C GLY A 1029 3.30 -7.58 37.29
N THR A 1030 2.45 -7.04 38.14
CA THR A 1030 2.37 -7.31 39.58
C THR A 1030 0.89 -7.41 40.01
N GLY A 1031 0.63 -7.86 41.23
CA GLY A 1031 -0.71 -7.96 41.78
C GLY A 1031 -1.55 -9.11 41.19
N PRO A 1032 -2.89 -9.00 41.23
CA PRO A 1032 -3.82 -10.07 40.81
C PRO A 1032 -3.62 -10.57 39.37
N HIS A 1033 -3.02 -9.74 38.52
CA HIS A 1033 -2.81 -9.96 37.09
C HIS A 1033 -1.36 -10.23 36.70
N GLU A 1034 -0.46 -10.54 37.65
CA GLU A 1034 0.91 -10.96 37.37
C GLU A 1034 0.93 -12.04 36.27
N CYS A 1035 1.94 -12.08 35.39
CA CYS A 1035 1.98 -13.08 34.33
C CYS A 1035 2.08 -14.51 34.89
N LEU A 1036 1.07 -15.35 34.64
CA LEU A 1036 1.08 -16.75 35.07
C LEU A 1036 2.28 -17.51 34.48
N GLY A 1037 2.81 -17.10 33.32
CA GLY A 1037 3.96 -17.72 32.66
C GLY A 1037 5.33 -17.18 33.08
N ARG A 1038 5.43 -16.29 34.07
CA ARG A 1038 6.69 -15.66 34.52
C ARG A 1038 7.81 -16.68 34.73
N ASN A 1039 7.55 -17.70 35.55
CA ASN A 1039 8.56 -18.71 35.91
C ASN A 1039 8.98 -19.58 34.70
N ILE A 1040 8.07 -19.83 33.75
CA ILE A 1040 8.38 -20.55 32.52
C ILE A 1040 9.31 -19.71 31.64
N SER A 1041 8.97 -18.42 31.48
CA SER A 1041 9.78 -17.49 30.71
C SER A 1041 11.19 -17.35 31.27
N GLN A 1042 11.34 -17.28 32.60
CA GLN A 1042 12.64 -17.17 33.25
C GLN A 1042 13.53 -18.40 32.97
N VAL A 1043 12.99 -19.61 33.12
CA VAL A 1043 13.73 -20.85 32.78
C VAL A 1043 14.09 -20.90 31.30
N ALA A 1044 13.15 -20.53 30.42
CA ALA A 1044 13.37 -20.49 28.97
C ALA A 1044 14.50 -19.53 28.59
N LEU A 1045 14.50 -18.32 29.15
CA LEU A 1045 15.53 -17.30 28.91
C LEU A 1045 16.90 -17.79 29.34
N THR A 1046 17.01 -18.37 30.54
CA THR A 1046 18.27 -18.93 31.05
C THR A 1046 18.87 -19.96 30.09
N GLU A 1047 18.08 -20.93 29.61
CA GLU A 1047 18.59 -21.99 28.72
C GLU A 1047 18.87 -21.48 27.30
N LEU A 1048 18.05 -20.57 26.76
CA LEU A 1048 18.33 -19.94 25.47
C LEU A 1048 19.61 -19.08 25.52
N PHE A 1049 19.82 -18.32 26.60
CA PHE A 1049 21.05 -17.56 26.83
C PHE A 1049 22.25 -18.50 26.94
N ARG A 1050 22.12 -19.58 27.71
CA ARG A 1050 23.16 -20.59 27.87
C ARG A 1050 23.58 -21.17 26.52
N ALA A 1051 22.63 -21.61 25.70
CA ALA A 1051 22.91 -22.21 24.39
C ALA A 1051 23.63 -21.24 23.44
N LEU A 1052 23.23 -19.97 23.43
CA LEU A 1052 23.82 -18.96 22.56
C LEU A 1052 25.16 -18.43 23.04
N PHE A 1053 25.25 -17.94 24.27
CA PHE A 1053 26.48 -17.32 24.78
C PHE A 1053 27.60 -18.35 24.99
N ARG A 1054 27.29 -19.64 25.02
CA ARG A 1054 28.30 -20.71 24.94
C ARG A 1054 29.05 -20.71 23.60
N LYS A 1055 28.47 -20.19 22.52
CA LYS A 1055 29.14 -20.13 21.20
C LYS A 1055 30.26 -19.09 21.23
N LYS A 1056 31.47 -19.53 20.88
CA LYS A 1056 32.67 -18.68 20.93
C LYS A 1056 32.60 -17.56 19.91
N GLY A 1057 32.85 -16.32 20.36
CA GLY A 1057 32.89 -15.17 19.46
C GLY A 1057 31.51 -14.72 18.93
N LEU A 1058 30.42 -15.08 19.62
CA LEU A 1058 29.06 -14.66 19.27
C LEU A 1058 28.97 -13.13 19.11
N ARG A 1059 28.45 -12.70 17.97
CA ARG A 1059 28.26 -11.29 17.58
C ARG A 1059 27.19 -11.16 16.50
N ARG A 1060 26.76 -9.92 16.21
CA ARG A 1060 25.88 -9.63 15.07
C ARG A 1060 26.61 -9.87 13.74
N VAL A 1061 25.86 -10.25 12.71
CA VAL A 1061 26.34 -10.11 11.32
C VAL A 1061 26.51 -8.61 11.02
N ALA A 1062 27.47 -8.24 10.17
CA ALA A 1062 27.72 -6.85 9.83
C ALA A 1062 26.55 -6.22 9.03
N GLY A 1063 26.28 -4.94 9.27
CA GLY A 1063 25.25 -4.17 8.59
C GLY A 1063 23.83 -4.48 9.06
N ALA A 1064 22.84 -3.97 8.32
CA ALA A 1064 21.42 -3.99 8.72
C ALA A 1064 20.84 -5.38 9.00
N GLN A 1065 21.41 -6.46 8.45
CA GLN A 1065 20.95 -7.83 8.73
C GLN A 1065 21.23 -8.28 10.16
N GLY A 1066 22.21 -7.68 10.84
CA GLY A 1066 22.52 -7.98 12.23
C GLY A 1066 21.81 -7.10 13.25
N GLU A 1067 20.93 -6.20 12.82
CA GLU A 1067 20.28 -5.22 13.69
C GLU A 1067 18.77 -5.41 13.71
N LEU A 1068 18.17 -5.30 14.89
CA LEU A 1068 16.72 -5.14 14.98
C LEU A 1068 16.34 -3.76 14.46
N LYS A 1069 15.58 -3.71 13.36
CA LYS A 1069 15.07 -2.46 12.82
C LYS A 1069 13.95 -1.92 13.72
N LYS A 1070 14.32 -0.97 14.59
CA LYS A 1070 13.41 -0.28 15.53
C LYS A 1070 12.93 1.05 14.94
N VAL A 1071 11.69 1.42 15.26
CA VAL A 1071 11.09 2.72 14.97
C VAL A 1071 10.65 3.34 16.30
N PRO A 1072 11.15 4.53 16.67
CA PRO A 1072 10.86 5.15 17.96
C PRO A 1072 9.39 5.53 18.11
N ARG A 1073 8.91 5.54 19.37
CA ARG A 1073 7.57 5.96 19.76
C ARG A 1073 7.67 6.84 21.02
N PRO A 1074 6.68 7.72 21.28
CA PRO A 1074 6.66 8.54 22.49
C PRO A 1074 6.81 7.70 23.77
N GLY A 1075 7.42 8.29 24.82
CA GLY A 1075 7.61 7.63 26.12
C GLY A 1075 8.75 6.60 26.15
N GLY A 1076 9.72 6.69 25.23
CA GLY A 1076 10.87 5.78 25.16
C GLY A 1076 10.56 4.40 24.54
N PHE A 1077 9.34 4.22 24.04
CA PHE A 1077 8.95 3.00 23.34
C PHE A 1077 9.57 2.92 21.95
N PHE A 1078 9.59 1.71 21.40
CA PHE A 1078 9.80 1.48 19.99
C PHE A 1078 8.96 0.30 19.54
N VAL A 1079 8.68 0.31 18.25
CA VAL A 1079 8.12 -0.82 17.51
C VAL A 1079 9.17 -1.29 16.51
N TYR A 1080 8.93 -2.42 15.85
CA TYR A 1080 9.85 -3.03 14.92
C TYR A 1080 9.33 -2.95 13.50
N MET A 1081 10.19 -3.21 12.52
CA MET A 1081 9.78 -3.42 11.15
C MET A 1081 9.73 -4.91 10.82
N THR A 1082 8.80 -5.34 9.95
CA THR A 1082 8.81 -6.66 9.29
C THR A 1082 10.11 -6.89 8.52
N GLU A 1083 10.48 -8.13 8.15
CA GLU A 1083 11.80 -8.38 7.52
C GLU A 1083 12.02 -7.63 6.21
N ASP A 1084 10.93 -7.35 5.48
CA ASP A 1084 10.92 -6.55 4.25
C ASP A 1084 10.86 -5.03 4.50
N TRP A 1085 10.76 -4.60 5.76
CA TRP A 1085 10.54 -3.21 6.16
C TRP A 1085 9.28 -2.57 5.56
N GLY A 1086 8.31 -3.39 5.15
CA GLY A 1086 7.03 -2.94 4.59
C GLY A 1086 5.98 -2.59 5.64
N SER A 1087 6.12 -3.05 6.88
CA SER A 1087 5.12 -2.79 7.93
C SER A 1087 5.75 -2.68 9.31
N ILE A 1088 5.11 -1.87 10.15
CA ILE A 1088 5.41 -1.81 11.57
C ILE A 1088 4.83 -3.05 12.26
N TRP A 1089 5.59 -3.63 13.17
CA TRP A 1089 5.25 -4.82 13.93
C TRP A 1089 5.62 -4.63 15.41
N PRO A 1090 4.79 -5.06 16.38
CA PRO A 1090 5.07 -4.83 17.79
C PRO A 1090 6.22 -5.69 18.35
N PHE A 1091 6.62 -6.78 17.67
CA PHE A 1091 7.66 -7.69 18.15
C PHE A 1091 8.93 -7.66 17.29
N PRO A 1092 10.10 -8.01 17.85
CA PRO A 1092 11.29 -8.32 17.06
C PRO A 1092 11.00 -9.35 15.96
N THR A 1093 11.50 -9.12 14.76
CA THR A 1093 11.20 -9.94 13.58
C THR A 1093 12.42 -10.76 13.13
N SER A 1094 13.55 -10.11 12.89
CA SER A 1094 14.76 -10.75 12.36
C SER A 1094 16.03 -10.07 12.90
N MET A 1095 17.01 -10.88 13.30
CA MET A 1095 18.37 -10.43 13.62
C MET A 1095 19.35 -11.58 13.36
N LYS A 1096 20.29 -11.39 12.44
CA LYS A 1096 21.30 -12.39 12.13
C LYS A 1096 22.52 -12.26 13.01
N VAL A 1097 22.94 -13.38 13.58
CA VAL A 1097 24.16 -13.48 14.40
C VAL A 1097 25.15 -14.44 13.79
N THR A 1098 26.41 -14.34 14.20
CA THR A 1098 27.52 -15.17 13.76
C THR A 1098 28.48 -15.46 14.91
N TRP A 1099 29.18 -16.59 14.83
CA TRP A 1099 30.17 -17.01 15.81
C TRP A 1099 31.28 -17.83 15.13
N ASP A 1100 32.36 -18.06 15.87
CA ASP A 1100 33.59 -18.67 15.35
C ASP A 1100 33.58 -20.19 15.63
N GLY A 1101 33.15 -21.00 14.67
CA GLY A 1101 33.22 -22.47 14.73
C GLY A 1101 32.32 -23.14 15.77
N GLU A 1102 32.33 -24.48 15.83
CA GLU A 1102 31.70 -25.23 16.94
C GLU A 1102 32.54 -25.17 18.21
#